data_AF-A0A0F9PT94-F1
#
_entry.id   AF-A0A0F9PT94-F1
#
_cell.length_a   1.000
_cell.length_b   1.000
_cell.length_c   1.000
_cell.angle_alpha   90.00
_cell.angle_beta   90.00
_cell.angle_gamma   90.00
#
_symmetry.space_group_name_H-M   'P 1'
#
loop_
_entity.id
_entity.type
_entity.pdbx_description
1 polymer ?
#
loop_
_entity_poly.entity_id
_entity_poly.type
_entity_poly.pdbx_seq_one_letter_code
_entity_poly.pdbx_strand_id
1 'polypeptide(L)'
;MLVCTGYFFPKNIVQTEGINTSSESLQMSSKSNYNNIDSVFSEKLNSYNAYGVYPQLYEPSLQATFYGVATLDSLGKLDQAKKTALINYIMSHYNESSGLFMDKYAYRYLDTDFTQIYYPLTSVLEVNSYAVLALDRLDALGLIDVNKMISFIWSCYNPVSSGFIGQPYSSDIDDFFKVSTADNTYYALKTLDLLMSNWNSYTQQKNELISYINSLQITDNSNWRFGGFINDLDPNFDSLPGFTEPYLFSSYYSIKSLQIFGMEGSININTFYLFLGGIYNSGADFFYSSPNQNRSNIVASAIGLDLSLLTGFALVDESTLTNFIYTHRNSLGIWDGSTAIQIHELLDTFQIVRSLSEAGKIGVLSFTDVEQIVDVIITYFGREQGFSLISIDYPTMTFLHTIVSSFDLYEKVSDLDLLEIYGLITEAYVYEDIILYNGFYSYSNFGVLWTPFRSFPIEFYSSGYKNFSEEIGYEMSHRATFEALDSLKKIFKLDDFGLDYDLTKLKDDILDTQFLNPSYPEQHGAFTYIYGYDTWLLDYLSKNIYFEYSYYAIKTLELLVEELNIGDITFLDFDIPALRSYIDNNLVETSEVLYFNPDYSNDIATIIENTYYMIYILKALDIYDLDDQKLMNLIYQNLDYGSIKNIYFSYKISELLELNIDFENELVNNLVQNIFSEDIKEFSPSEGEMVDQEVFLWICEMAQESQLTINVETQTSVALGGTLNITASVSNLIISYFERNLTLMFESIQLGSHKFNTTFDNHFFVEVTVPHNPNFYPTIYGKLVVYEGDINIKEMSITFNTFYHQKDYQDEIGGTITLSVLFLTIPGGVIIFTEVKSKKRMIRT
;
A
#
# COMPACT_ATOMS: atom_id res chain seq x y z
N MET A 1 20.92 -28.01 15.31
CA MET A 1 22.37 -27.84 15.46
C MET A 1 23.09 -28.52 14.29
N LEU A 2 23.28 -27.78 13.19
CA LEU A 2 24.22 -28.08 12.11
C LEU A 2 24.56 -26.73 11.49
N VAL A 3 25.83 -26.36 11.60
CA VAL A 3 26.42 -25.07 11.27
C VAL A 3 26.89 -25.13 9.82
N CYS A 4 26.45 -24.20 8.98
CA CYS A 4 27.05 -23.96 7.67
C CYS A 4 27.66 -22.56 7.62
N THR A 5 28.98 -22.51 7.73
CA THR A 5 29.84 -21.34 7.52
C THR A 5 30.09 -21.12 6.03
N GLY A 6 29.73 -19.96 5.49
CA GLY A 6 30.15 -19.50 4.17
C GLY A 6 31.36 -18.55 4.27
N TYR A 7 32.48 -18.91 3.64
CA TYR A 7 33.71 -18.11 3.54
C TYR A 7 33.70 -17.20 2.30
N PHE A 8 34.21 -15.98 2.51
CA PHE A 8 34.57 -14.89 1.58
C PHE A 8 35.21 -15.25 0.22
N PHE A 9 35.02 -14.39 -0.80
CA PHE A 9 36.10 -13.81 -1.63
C PHE A 9 35.73 -12.42 -2.21
N PRO A 10 36.70 -11.49 -2.38
CA PRO A 10 36.48 -10.12 -2.88
C PRO A 10 36.75 -10.00 -4.39
N LYS A 11 36.11 -9.02 -5.06
CA LYS A 11 36.59 -8.55 -6.39
C LYS A 11 36.26 -7.07 -6.64
N ASN A 12 37.30 -6.24 -6.55
CA ASN A 12 37.39 -4.94 -7.20
C ASN A 12 37.46 -5.10 -8.73
N ILE A 13 36.68 -4.34 -9.50
CA ILE A 13 37.12 -3.77 -10.80
C ILE A 13 36.53 -2.36 -10.97
N VAL A 14 37.39 -1.47 -11.46
CA VAL A 14 37.29 -0.01 -11.61
C VAL A 14 36.62 0.41 -12.93
N GLN A 15 35.90 1.54 -12.85
CA GLN A 15 35.45 2.54 -13.84
C GLN A 15 35.83 2.41 -15.33
N THR A 16 34.90 2.83 -16.20
CA THR A 16 35.22 3.79 -17.29
C THR A 16 34.05 4.73 -17.56
N GLU A 17 34.28 6.03 -17.37
CA GLU A 17 33.45 7.13 -17.85
C GLU A 17 33.60 7.32 -19.36
N GLY A 18 32.49 7.65 -20.04
CA GLY A 18 32.49 8.08 -21.44
C GLY A 18 31.38 9.10 -21.67
N ILE A 19 31.74 10.38 -21.61
CA ILE A 19 30.90 11.52 -22.00
C ILE A 19 30.70 11.49 -23.52
N ASN A 20 29.47 11.61 -24.00
CA ASN A 20 29.21 12.11 -25.35
C ASN A 20 27.91 12.94 -25.41
N THR A 21 28.06 14.13 -25.99
CA THR A 21 27.12 15.24 -26.03
C THR A 21 26.17 15.22 -27.23
N SER A 22 24.96 15.72 -27.00
CA SER A 22 24.04 16.44 -27.91
C SER A 22 23.40 15.71 -29.11
N SER A 23 22.08 15.51 -29.03
CA SER A 23 21.12 16.26 -29.87
C SER A 23 19.71 16.17 -29.26
N GLU A 24 19.08 17.31 -28.99
CA GLU A 24 17.66 17.39 -28.65
C GLU A 24 16.83 16.86 -29.82
N SER A 25 16.38 15.62 -29.68
CA SER A 25 15.24 15.06 -30.38
C SER A 25 14.35 14.45 -29.30
N LEU A 26 13.06 14.79 -29.32
CA LEU A 26 12.01 14.17 -28.49
C LEU A 26 12.30 12.68 -28.29
N GLN A 27 12.66 12.28 -27.07
CA GLN A 27 12.83 10.87 -26.73
C GLN A 27 11.44 10.23 -26.69
N MET A 28 11.12 9.39 -27.67
CA MET A 28 10.09 8.38 -27.50
C MET A 28 10.53 7.46 -26.35
N SER A 29 9.67 7.21 -25.37
CA SER A 29 9.92 6.26 -24.28
C SER A 29 10.08 4.84 -24.87
N SER A 30 11.31 4.35 -24.93
CA SER A 30 11.64 3.05 -25.53
C SER A 30 11.63 1.90 -24.52
N LYS A 31 10.64 1.82 -23.63
CA LYS A 31 10.42 0.67 -22.75
C LYS A 31 8.95 0.25 -22.80
N SER A 32 8.70 -1.00 -23.21
CA SER A 32 7.38 -1.62 -23.16
C SER A 32 7.01 -1.97 -21.73
N ASN A 33 5.72 -2.00 -21.40
CA ASN A 33 5.21 -2.46 -20.10
C ASN A 33 5.70 -3.88 -19.75
N TYR A 34 5.91 -4.72 -20.77
CA TYR A 34 6.55 -6.02 -20.63
C TYR A 34 7.93 -5.92 -19.94
N ASN A 35 8.78 -5.01 -20.38
CA ASN A 35 10.11 -4.82 -19.79
C ASN A 35 10.02 -4.28 -18.35
N ASN A 36 9.01 -3.46 -18.06
CA ASN A 36 8.78 -2.96 -16.70
C ASN A 36 8.39 -4.12 -15.78
N ILE A 37 7.42 -4.95 -16.19
CA ILE A 37 7.01 -6.16 -15.46
C ILE A 37 8.21 -7.10 -15.22
N ASP A 38 8.99 -7.42 -16.26
CA ASP A 38 10.16 -8.30 -16.12
C ASP A 38 11.25 -7.71 -15.21
N SER A 39 11.38 -6.39 -15.18
CA SER A 39 12.30 -5.72 -14.26
C SER A 39 11.86 -5.81 -12.81
N VAL A 40 10.54 -5.83 -12.51
CA VAL A 40 10.03 -6.06 -11.16
C VAL A 40 10.33 -7.49 -10.71
N PHE A 41 10.07 -8.49 -11.56
CA PHE A 41 10.44 -9.88 -11.28
C PHE A 41 11.93 -10.03 -10.93
N SER A 42 12.78 -9.44 -11.76
CA SER A 42 14.23 -9.44 -11.54
C SER A 42 14.60 -8.75 -10.23
N GLU A 43 13.95 -7.63 -9.89
CA GLU A 43 14.20 -6.90 -8.65
C GLU A 43 13.78 -7.72 -7.42
N LYS A 44 12.62 -8.39 -7.43
CA LYS A 44 12.20 -9.24 -6.29
C LYS A 44 13.24 -10.32 -5.98
N LEU A 45 13.78 -10.99 -7.00
CA LEU A 45 14.82 -11.99 -6.84
C LEU A 45 16.15 -11.38 -6.37
N ASN A 46 16.56 -10.25 -6.94
CA ASN A 46 17.81 -9.58 -6.57
C ASN A 46 17.77 -9.06 -5.14
N SER A 47 16.66 -8.45 -4.74
CA SER A 47 16.41 -7.97 -3.40
C SER A 47 16.45 -9.10 -2.37
N TYR A 48 15.79 -10.23 -2.63
CA TYR A 48 15.89 -11.41 -1.75
C TYR A 48 17.34 -11.89 -1.58
N ASN A 49 18.08 -11.99 -2.70
CA ASN A 49 19.50 -12.39 -2.65
C ASN A 49 20.39 -11.40 -1.89
N ALA A 50 20.02 -10.12 -1.85
CA ALA A 50 20.78 -9.07 -1.17
C ALA A 50 20.49 -9.04 0.34
N TYR A 51 19.22 -9.13 0.74
CA TYR A 51 18.79 -8.93 2.13
C TYR A 51 18.54 -10.24 2.89
N GLY A 52 18.34 -11.36 2.19
CA GLY A 52 17.96 -12.64 2.79
C GLY A 52 16.48 -12.73 3.19
N VAL A 53 15.71 -11.68 2.92
CA VAL A 53 14.26 -11.56 3.11
C VAL A 53 13.66 -10.81 1.92
N TYR A 54 12.34 -10.91 1.70
CA TYR A 54 11.65 -10.12 0.67
C TYR A 54 11.32 -8.74 1.25
N PRO A 55 12.01 -7.66 0.83
CA PRO A 55 11.84 -6.36 1.45
C PRO A 55 10.52 -5.71 1.04
N GLN A 56 9.72 -5.31 2.01
CA GLN A 56 8.49 -4.55 1.78
C GLN A 56 8.72 -3.04 1.82
N LEU A 57 7.99 -2.30 0.99
CA LEU A 57 7.86 -0.85 1.16
C LEU A 57 6.72 -0.53 2.14
N TYR A 58 7.03 0.24 3.19
CA TYR A 58 6.05 0.80 4.12
C TYR A 58 5.86 2.28 3.90
N GLU A 59 4.67 2.78 4.24
CA GLU A 59 4.37 4.20 4.12
C GLU A 59 5.19 5.01 5.15
N PRO A 60 5.89 6.07 4.71
CA PRO A 60 6.50 7.02 5.61
C PRO A 60 5.47 7.80 6.43
N SER A 61 5.88 8.26 7.62
CA SER A 61 5.11 9.22 8.42
C SER A 61 5.96 10.41 8.84
N LEU A 62 5.33 11.52 9.23
CA LEU A 62 6.05 12.67 9.79
C LEU A 62 6.74 12.31 11.11
N GLN A 63 6.13 11.41 11.89
CA GLN A 63 6.72 10.85 13.11
C GLN A 63 8.01 10.08 12.82
N ALA A 64 7.94 9.08 11.94
CA ALA A 64 9.11 8.28 11.57
C ALA A 64 10.17 9.13 10.89
N THR A 65 9.77 10.08 10.05
CA THR A 65 10.69 11.00 9.38
C THR A 65 11.46 11.87 10.37
N PHE A 66 10.79 12.37 11.42
CA PHE A 66 11.48 13.03 12.52
C PHE A 66 12.44 12.10 13.26
N TYR A 67 12.06 10.84 13.53
CA TYR A 67 12.94 9.86 14.18
C TYR A 67 14.20 9.58 13.37
N GLY A 68 14.07 9.38 12.06
CA GLY A 68 15.19 9.21 11.13
C GLY A 68 16.10 10.45 11.11
N VAL A 69 15.53 11.64 10.86
CA VAL A 69 16.28 12.91 10.83
C VAL A 69 17.01 13.17 12.14
N ALA A 70 16.35 13.02 13.28
CA ALA A 70 16.95 13.28 14.58
C ALA A 70 18.04 12.26 14.95
N THR A 71 17.90 11.01 14.50
CA THR A 71 18.94 9.97 14.67
C THR A 71 20.17 10.32 13.86
N LEU A 72 20.00 10.61 12.56
CA LEU A 72 21.11 10.98 11.67
C LEU A 72 21.82 12.26 12.13
N ASP A 73 21.07 13.25 12.58
CA ASP A 73 21.61 14.48 13.15
C ASP A 73 22.43 14.22 14.42
N SER A 74 21.91 13.42 15.36
CA SER A 74 22.60 13.04 16.60
C SER A 74 23.90 12.26 16.36
N LEU A 75 23.99 11.56 15.22
CA LEU A 75 25.18 10.84 14.79
C LEU A 75 26.15 11.71 13.96
N GLY A 76 25.77 12.95 13.62
CA GLY A 76 26.56 13.84 12.77
C GLY A 76 26.59 13.42 11.30
N LYS A 77 25.52 12.77 10.84
CA LYS A 77 25.41 12.09 9.53
C LYS A 77 24.19 12.52 8.71
N LEU A 78 23.52 13.60 9.10
CA LEU A 78 22.37 14.12 8.37
C LEU A 78 22.67 14.47 6.90
N ASP A 79 23.92 14.82 6.58
CA ASP A 79 24.37 15.09 5.20
C ASP A 79 24.38 13.85 4.29
N GLN A 80 24.32 12.64 4.85
CA GLN A 80 24.22 11.40 4.07
C GLN A 80 22.78 11.14 3.58
N ALA A 81 21.78 11.81 4.17
CA ALA A 81 20.41 11.75 3.68
C ALA A 81 20.15 12.75 2.55
N LYS A 82 19.20 12.44 1.67
CA LYS A 82 18.71 13.35 0.62
C LYS A 82 17.88 14.49 1.25
N LYS A 83 18.52 15.48 1.89
CA LYS A 83 17.86 16.57 2.66
C LYS A 83 16.71 17.23 1.90
N THR A 84 16.90 17.58 0.62
CA THR A 84 15.85 18.20 -0.19
C THR A 84 14.60 17.33 -0.32
N ALA A 85 14.78 16.01 -0.45
CA ALA A 85 13.66 15.10 -0.59
C ALA A 85 12.89 14.95 0.74
N LEU A 86 13.61 14.91 1.87
CA LEU A 86 12.99 14.94 3.21
C LEU A 86 12.22 16.24 3.46
N ILE A 87 12.76 17.39 3.06
CA ILE A 87 12.06 18.68 3.14
C ILE A 87 10.79 18.65 2.27
N ASN A 88 10.90 18.19 1.03
CA ASN A 88 9.76 18.14 0.10
C ASN A 88 8.63 17.28 0.65
N TYR A 89 8.93 16.13 1.25
CA TYR A 89 7.93 15.29 1.90
C TYR A 89 7.30 15.95 3.11
N ILE A 90 8.10 16.51 4.03
CA ILE A 90 7.53 17.19 5.19
C ILE A 90 6.58 18.31 4.72
N MET A 91 6.98 19.04 3.68
CA MET A 91 6.18 20.13 3.12
C MET A 91 4.98 19.65 2.27
N SER A 92 4.96 18.43 1.73
CA SER A 92 3.77 17.89 1.05
C SER A 92 2.60 17.67 2.00
N HIS A 93 2.89 17.56 3.30
CA HIS A 93 1.87 17.49 4.36
C HIS A 93 1.50 18.86 4.94
N TYR A 94 2.15 19.96 4.53
CA TYR A 94 1.87 21.30 5.04
C TYR A 94 0.73 21.97 4.31
N ASN A 95 -0.34 22.34 5.03
CA ASN A 95 -1.43 23.13 4.49
C ASN A 95 -1.18 24.62 4.77
N GLU A 96 -0.89 25.42 3.73
CA GLU A 96 -0.61 26.86 3.89
C GLU A 96 -1.77 27.65 4.51
N SER A 97 -3.02 27.22 4.30
CA SER A 97 -4.21 27.91 4.79
C SER A 97 -4.35 27.75 6.30
N SER A 98 -4.36 26.51 6.80
CA SER A 98 -4.44 26.22 8.24
C SER A 98 -3.11 26.48 8.95
N GLY A 99 -1.98 26.36 8.25
CA GLY A 99 -0.64 26.41 8.82
C GLY A 99 -0.24 25.14 9.57
N LEU A 100 -0.91 24.01 9.30
CA LEU A 100 -0.72 22.73 9.96
C LEU A 100 -0.15 21.68 9.03
N PHE A 101 0.57 20.72 9.61
CA PHE A 101 0.96 19.47 8.99
C PHE A 101 -0.06 18.38 9.30
N MET A 102 -0.50 17.64 8.28
CA MET A 102 -1.40 16.50 8.41
C MET A 102 -0.94 15.34 7.51
N ASP A 103 -0.61 14.22 8.13
CA ASP A 103 -0.40 12.93 7.47
C ASP A 103 -1.51 11.94 7.89
N LYS A 104 -1.51 10.73 7.31
CA LYS A 104 -2.53 9.71 7.64
C LYS A 104 -2.57 9.36 9.13
N TYR A 105 -1.44 9.45 9.84
CA TYR A 105 -1.35 9.16 11.27
C TYR A 105 -2.09 10.23 12.10
N ALA A 106 -1.94 11.51 11.76
CA ALA A 106 -2.69 12.60 12.38
C ALA A 106 -4.20 12.45 12.16
N TYR A 107 -4.62 12.05 10.96
CA TYR A 107 -6.03 11.79 10.65
C TYR A 107 -6.59 10.60 11.42
N ARG A 108 -5.84 9.49 11.50
CA ARG A 108 -6.22 8.31 12.29
C ARG A 108 -6.45 8.64 13.76
N TYR A 109 -5.62 9.51 14.36
CA TYR A 109 -5.83 9.96 15.73
C TYR A 109 -7.19 10.67 15.90
N LEU A 110 -7.59 11.52 14.95
CA LEU A 110 -8.87 12.23 14.99
C LEU A 110 -10.07 11.30 14.80
N ASP A 111 -9.87 10.13 14.20
CA ASP A 111 -10.90 9.10 14.03
C ASP A 111 -11.07 8.19 15.25
N THR A 112 -10.27 8.33 16.31
CA THR A 112 -10.36 7.44 17.47
C THR A 112 -11.78 7.42 18.08
N ASP A 113 -12.37 6.23 18.19
CA ASP A 113 -13.62 6.00 18.93
C ASP A 113 -13.30 5.43 20.32
N PHE A 114 -13.28 6.29 21.34
CA PHE A 114 -12.96 5.87 22.71
C PHE A 114 -14.06 5.02 23.39
N THR A 115 -15.19 4.80 22.73
CA THR A 115 -16.18 3.81 23.20
C THR A 115 -15.77 2.37 22.89
N GLN A 116 -14.67 2.19 22.15
CA GLN A 116 -14.12 0.92 21.70
C GLN A 116 -12.73 0.65 22.31
N ILE A 117 -12.13 -0.49 21.94
CA ILE A 117 -10.69 -0.69 22.12
C ILE A 117 -9.97 0.34 21.23
N TYR A 118 -9.17 1.20 21.87
CA TYR A 118 -8.38 2.23 21.21
C TYR A 118 -6.88 1.98 21.42
N TYR A 119 -6.08 2.65 20.59
CA TYR A 119 -4.62 2.60 20.67
C TYR A 119 -4.09 3.96 21.14
N PRO A 120 -2.94 4.00 21.85
CA PRO A 120 -2.26 5.25 22.18
C PRO A 120 -1.54 5.77 20.93
N LEU A 121 -2.32 6.39 20.04
CA LEU A 121 -1.90 6.90 18.75
C LEU A 121 -1.15 8.23 18.87
N THR A 122 -0.26 8.49 17.91
CA THR A 122 0.43 9.79 17.79
C THR A 122 -0.55 10.90 17.49
N SER A 123 -0.51 11.98 18.27
CA SER A 123 -1.49 13.07 18.18
C SER A 123 -1.20 14.07 17.06
N VAL A 124 -2.19 14.91 16.73
CA VAL A 124 -2.02 16.04 15.79
C VAL A 124 -0.95 17.02 16.27
N LEU A 125 -0.93 17.31 17.58
CA LEU A 125 0.09 18.17 18.20
C LEU A 125 1.50 17.59 18.04
N GLU A 126 1.66 16.29 18.25
CA GLU A 126 2.94 15.60 18.10
C GLU A 126 3.40 15.61 16.63
N VAL A 127 2.54 15.26 15.68
CA VAL A 127 2.86 15.31 14.23
C VAL A 127 3.35 16.69 13.81
N ASN A 128 2.67 17.75 14.25
CA ASN A 128 3.08 19.12 13.95
C ASN A 128 4.42 19.49 14.62
N SER A 129 4.64 19.03 15.86
CA SER A 129 5.91 19.20 16.56
C SER A 129 7.05 18.45 15.86
N TYR A 130 6.82 17.22 15.42
CA TYR A 130 7.78 16.40 14.68
C TYR A 130 8.21 17.06 13.37
N ALA A 131 7.25 17.56 12.58
CA ALA A 131 7.54 18.28 11.34
C ALA A 131 8.41 19.53 11.58
N VAL A 132 8.07 20.36 12.58
CA VAL A 132 8.85 21.56 12.93
C VAL A 132 10.25 21.20 13.40
N LEU A 133 10.38 20.24 14.31
CA LEU A 133 11.67 19.81 14.85
C LEU A 133 12.55 19.13 13.80
N ALA A 134 11.96 18.50 12.78
CA ALA A 134 12.69 17.96 11.63
C ALA A 134 13.16 19.09 10.69
N LEU A 135 12.28 20.06 10.38
CA LEU A 135 12.63 21.22 9.55
C LEU A 135 13.73 22.08 10.17
N ASP A 136 13.78 22.19 11.50
CA ASP A 136 14.87 22.85 12.22
C ASP A 136 16.22 22.20 11.95
N ARG A 137 16.30 20.87 12.12
CA ARG A 137 17.51 20.09 11.84
C ARG A 137 17.93 20.14 10.38
N LEU A 138 16.97 20.31 9.48
CA LEU A 138 17.18 20.42 8.04
C LEU A 138 17.45 21.86 7.58
N ASP A 139 17.59 22.82 8.50
CA ASP A 139 17.79 24.25 8.23
C ASP A 139 16.68 24.87 7.34
N ALA A 140 15.44 24.41 7.50
CA ALA A 140 14.30 24.69 6.62
C ALA A 140 13.07 25.29 7.33
N LEU A 141 13.18 25.70 8.60
CA LEU A 141 12.08 26.37 9.34
C LEU A 141 11.52 27.61 8.63
N GLY A 142 12.31 28.27 7.79
CA GLY A 142 11.88 29.45 7.03
C GLY A 142 10.78 29.19 5.99
N LEU A 143 10.42 27.92 5.75
CA LEU A 143 9.36 27.53 4.80
C LEU A 143 7.94 27.60 5.38
N ILE A 144 7.80 27.71 6.71
CA ILE A 144 6.49 27.71 7.38
C ILE A 144 6.17 29.05 8.03
N ASP A 145 4.87 29.28 8.27
CA ASP A 145 4.42 30.36 9.14
C ASP A 145 4.60 29.96 10.61
N VAL A 146 5.73 30.37 11.18
CA VAL A 146 6.09 30.13 12.59
C VAL A 146 5.02 30.67 13.56
N ASN A 147 4.36 31.79 13.26
CA ASN A 147 3.37 32.38 14.16
C ASN A 147 2.06 31.57 14.16
N LYS A 148 1.64 31.06 13.00
CA LYS A 148 0.52 30.11 12.94
C LYS A 148 0.84 28.85 13.74
N MET A 149 2.05 28.31 13.63
CA MET A 149 2.47 27.14 14.38
C MET A 149 2.47 27.38 15.90
N ILE A 150 3.04 28.50 16.36
CA ILE A 150 2.98 28.89 17.79
C ILE A 150 1.53 29.00 18.25
N SER A 151 0.65 29.61 17.44
CA SER A 151 -0.77 29.78 17.76
C SER A 151 -1.50 28.44 17.85
N PHE A 152 -1.21 27.51 16.95
CA PHE A 152 -1.73 26.15 16.96
C PHE A 152 -1.31 25.41 18.23
N ILE A 153 -0.01 25.38 18.55
CA ILE A 153 0.47 24.67 19.76
C ILE A 153 -0.22 25.24 21.00
N TRP A 154 -0.30 26.56 21.15
CA TRP A 154 -1.02 27.18 22.26
C TRP A 154 -2.52 26.90 22.27
N SER A 155 -3.14 26.65 21.11
CA SER A 155 -4.54 26.24 21.04
C SER A 155 -4.77 24.83 21.61
N CYS A 156 -3.73 23.99 21.66
CA CYS A 156 -3.76 22.67 22.30
C CYS A 156 -3.55 22.72 23.83
N TYR A 157 -3.29 23.90 24.40
CA TYR A 157 -3.21 24.06 25.85
C TYR A 157 -4.58 23.87 26.49
N ASN A 158 -4.72 22.91 27.43
CA ASN A 158 -5.96 22.70 28.16
C ASN A 158 -6.01 23.65 29.38
N PRO A 159 -6.94 24.61 29.41
CA PRO A 159 -7.02 25.60 30.49
C PRO A 159 -7.50 25.02 31.84
N VAL A 160 -7.99 23.77 31.87
CA VAL A 160 -8.48 23.10 33.08
C VAL A 160 -7.36 22.35 33.79
N SER A 161 -6.63 21.50 33.05
CA SER A 161 -5.53 20.67 33.57
C SER A 161 -4.18 21.40 33.56
N SER A 162 -4.04 22.46 32.76
CA SER A 162 -2.80 23.21 32.53
C SER A 162 -1.68 22.44 31.80
N GLY A 163 -1.99 21.29 31.22
CA GLY A 163 -1.11 20.57 30.29
C GLY A 163 -1.53 20.77 28.83
N PHE A 164 -0.78 20.18 27.90
CA PHE A 164 -1.20 20.13 26.49
C PHE A 164 -1.93 18.82 26.18
N ILE A 165 -2.94 18.92 25.31
CA ILE A 165 -3.69 17.79 24.76
C ILE A 165 -3.29 17.57 23.29
N GLY A 166 -3.74 16.48 22.67
CA GLY A 166 -3.29 16.09 21.34
C GLY A 166 -3.85 16.89 20.15
N GLN A 167 -4.79 17.81 20.37
CA GLN A 167 -5.44 18.63 19.34
C GLN A 167 -5.94 19.97 19.92
N PRO A 168 -6.42 20.95 19.12
CA PRO A 168 -6.92 22.21 19.67
C PRO A 168 -8.03 22.00 20.70
N TYR A 169 -7.92 22.66 21.85
CA TYR A 169 -8.87 22.54 22.93
C TYR A 169 -10.23 23.14 22.56
N SER A 170 -11.28 22.38 22.81
CA SER A 170 -12.67 22.81 22.77
C SER A 170 -13.44 22.16 23.91
N SER A 171 -14.52 22.79 24.39
CA SER A 171 -15.44 22.14 25.34
C SER A 171 -16.20 20.97 24.71
N ASP A 172 -16.28 20.95 23.38
CA ASP A 172 -17.23 20.14 22.63
C ASP A 172 -16.62 18.83 22.08
N ILE A 173 -15.30 18.65 22.20
CA ILE A 173 -14.63 17.38 21.85
C ILE A 173 -14.89 16.31 22.91
N ASP A 174 -14.62 15.04 22.60
CA ASP A 174 -14.71 13.94 23.56
C ASP A 174 -13.84 14.18 24.81
N ASP A 175 -14.24 13.66 25.96
CA ASP A 175 -13.53 13.88 27.22
C ASP A 175 -12.14 13.25 27.23
N PHE A 176 -11.91 12.12 26.56
CA PHE A 176 -10.57 11.53 26.46
C PHE A 176 -9.64 12.34 25.56
N PHE A 177 -10.17 13.03 24.54
CA PHE A 177 -9.38 14.01 23.79
C PHE A 177 -8.98 15.24 24.62
N LYS A 178 -9.64 15.51 25.76
CA LYS A 178 -9.29 16.61 26.67
C LYS A 178 -8.22 16.20 27.69
N VAL A 179 -7.83 14.92 27.76
CA VAL A 179 -6.82 14.47 28.73
C VAL A 179 -5.46 15.00 28.32
N SER A 180 -4.86 15.82 29.19
CA SER A 180 -3.50 16.30 28.99
C SER A 180 -2.51 15.22 29.34
N THR A 181 -1.52 15.02 28.48
CA THR A 181 -0.51 13.98 28.63
C THR A 181 0.90 14.57 28.64
N ALA A 182 1.85 13.85 29.26
CA ALA A 182 3.23 14.31 29.47
C ALA A 182 4.03 14.38 28.16
N ASP A 183 3.80 13.46 27.22
CA ASP A 183 4.38 13.45 25.88
C ASP A 183 3.93 14.63 25.01
N ASN A 184 2.61 14.89 24.92
CA ASN A 184 2.05 16.06 24.25
C ASN A 184 2.62 17.35 24.85
N THR A 185 2.69 17.41 26.19
CA THR A 185 3.29 18.54 26.89
C THR A 185 4.78 18.68 26.57
N TYR A 186 5.55 17.60 26.56
CA TYR A 186 6.98 17.62 26.23
C TYR A 186 7.23 18.14 24.81
N TYR A 187 6.53 17.62 23.80
CA TYR A 187 6.74 18.04 22.42
C TYR A 187 6.22 19.46 22.16
N ALA A 188 5.12 19.88 22.78
CA ALA A 188 4.69 21.28 22.74
C ALA A 188 5.75 22.22 23.33
N LEU A 189 6.27 21.91 24.52
CA LEU A 189 7.27 22.75 25.18
C LEU A 189 8.58 22.81 24.39
N LYS A 190 9.06 21.66 23.90
CA LYS A 190 10.28 21.58 23.09
C LYS A 190 10.16 22.42 21.81
N THR A 191 9.00 22.36 21.16
CA THR A 191 8.75 23.11 19.93
C THR A 191 8.54 24.61 20.19
N LEU A 192 7.83 24.97 21.25
CA LEU A 192 7.65 26.37 21.65
C LEU A 192 8.98 27.02 22.07
N ASP A 193 9.84 26.30 22.79
CA ASP A 193 11.16 26.81 23.20
C ASP A 193 12.07 27.09 21.98
N LEU A 194 11.94 26.28 20.93
CA LEU A 194 12.60 26.50 19.64
C LEU A 194 12.03 27.72 18.89
N LEU A 195 10.69 27.82 18.78
CA LEU A 195 10.04 28.83 17.94
C LEU A 195 9.93 30.22 18.61
N MET A 196 9.87 30.26 19.94
CA MET A 196 9.72 31.49 20.70
C MET A 196 11.07 32.04 21.17
N SER A 197 11.17 33.37 21.23
CA SER A 197 12.41 34.02 21.70
C SER A 197 12.73 33.79 23.19
N ASN A 198 11.70 33.60 24.03
CA ASN A 198 11.80 33.28 25.46
C ASN A 198 10.39 33.11 26.07
N TRP A 199 10.36 32.63 27.31
CA TRP A 199 9.14 32.38 28.09
C TRP A 199 8.61 33.58 28.90
N ASN A 200 9.20 34.78 28.79
CA ASN A 200 8.87 35.89 29.71
C ASN A 200 7.40 36.33 29.61
N SER A 201 6.84 36.35 28.40
CA SER A 201 5.43 36.68 28.14
C SER A 201 4.44 35.60 28.61
N TYR A 202 4.93 34.42 28.99
CA TYR A 202 4.14 33.25 29.34
C TYR A 202 4.46 32.76 30.76
N THR A 203 4.85 33.67 31.66
CA THR A 203 5.28 33.33 33.02
C THR A 203 4.20 32.60 33.82
N GLN A 204 2.92 32.98 33.64
CA GLN A 204 1.81 32.30 34.30
C GLN A 204 1.69 30.86 33.80
N GLN A 205 1.60 30.67 32.48
CA GLN A 205 1.49 29.35 31.85
C GLN A 205 2.70 28.49 32.20
N LYS A 206 3.92 29.05 32.21
CA LYS A 206 5.13 28.35 32.64
C LYS A 206 4.99 27.78 34.06
N ASN A 207 4.49 28.57 35.01
CA ASN A 207 4.29 28.11 36.39
C ASN A 207 3.18 27.04 36.49
N GLU A 208 2.10 27.22 35.73
CA GLU A 208 1.00 26.25 35.64
C GLU A 208 1.49 24.91 35.07
N LEU A 209 2.26 24.94 33.98
CA LEU A 209 2.90 23.77 33.37
C LEU A 209 3.87 23.07 34.31
N ILE A 210 4.73 23.81 35.03
CA ILE A 210 5.62 23.23 36.06
C ILE A 210 4.78 22.54 37.14
N SER A 211 3.68 23.15 37.57
CA SER A 211 2.79 22.56 38.58
C SER A 211 2.11 21.29 38.06
N TYR A 212 1.62 21.31 36.83
CA TYR A 212 1.02 20.15 36.17
C TYR A 212 2.03 19.00 36.06
N ILE A 213 3.23 19.24 35.52
CA ILE A 213 4.26 18.22 35.37
C ILE A 213 4.66 17.61 36.73
N ASN A 214 4.85 18.44 37.77
CA ASN A 214 5.15 17.92 39.11
C ASN A 214 3.99 17.12 39.71
N SER A 215 2.74 17.43 39.35
CA SER A 215 1.56 16.69 39.84
C SER A 215 1.45 15.28 39.27
N LEU A 216 2.12 15.01 38.15
CA LEU A 216 2.21 13.67 37.58
C LEU A 216 3.13 12.75 38.41
N GLN A 217 3.97 13.28 39.30
CA GLN A 217 4.81 12.44 40.14
C GLN A 217 3.99 11.70 41.19
N ILE A 218 4.16 10.38 41.27
CA ILE A 218 3.44 9.52 42.20
C ILE A 218 4.05 9.66 43.60
N THR A 219 3.33 10.34 44.49
CA THR A 219 3.75 10.56 45.89
C THR A 219 3.15 9.58 46.89
N ASP A 220 2.27 8.69 46.46
CA ASP A 220 1.68 7.65 47.31
C ASP A 220 2.65 6.46 47.45
N ASN A 221 3.14 6.22 48.66
CA ASN A 221 4.10 5.15 48.95
C ASN A 221 3.49 3.74 48.95
N SER A 222 2.17 3.62 48.91
CA SER A 222 1.46 2.34 48.74
C SER A 222 1.34 1.94 47.28
N ASN A 223 1.50 2.90 46.37
CA ASN A 223 1.54 2.66 44.95
C ASN A 223 2.89 2.01 44.61
N TRP A 224 2.88 0.84 43.98
CA TRP A 224 4.08 0.14 43.54
C TRP A 224 4.92 0.94 42.51
N ARG A 225 4.34 2.02 41.98
CA ARG A 225 4.91 3.00 41.06
C ARG A 225 5.52 4.22 41.76
N PHE A 226 5.56 4.21 43.09
CA PHE A 226 5.98 5.32 43.94
C PHE A 226 7.30 5.96 43.46
N GLY A 227 7.26 7.28 43.25
CA GLY A 227 8.41 8.08 42.83
C GLY A 227 8.51 8.35 41.34
N GLY A 228 7.94 7.50 40.48
CA GLY A 228 7.85 7.71 39.02
C GLY A 228 6.75 8.73 38.64
N PHE A 229 6.55 8.96 37.34
CA PHE A 229 5.60 9.96 36.81
C PHE A 229 4.52 9.32 35.95
N ILE A 230 3.24 9.54 36.23
CA ILE A 230 2.16 9.12 35.32
C ILE A 230 2.20 9.90 34.00
N ASN A 231 1.69 9.35 32.90
CA ASN A 231 1.62 10.10 31.64
C ASN A 231 0.50 11.15 31.69
N ASP A 232 -0.59 10.85 32.39
CA ASP A 232 -1.73 11.73 32.57
C ASP A 232 -2.44 11.46 33.90
N LEU A 233 -3.34 12.36 34.29
CA LEU A 233 -4.04 12.31 35.57
C LEU A 233 -5.34 11.47 35.53
N ASP A 234 -5.75 10.97 34.37
CA ASP A 234 -6.99 10.19 34.24
C ASP A 234 -6.70 8.68 34.32
N PRO A 235 -7.09 8.00 35.41
CA PRO A 235 -6.80 6.58 35.58
C PRO A 235 -7.56 5.66 34.61
N ASN A 236 -8.45 6.19 33.76
CA ASN A 236 -9.21 5.41 32.77
C ASN A 236 -8.71 5.64 31.33
N PHE A 237 -7.65 6.43 31.15
CA PHE A 237 -7.08 6.73 29.86
C PHE A 237 -5.69 6.10 29.71
N ASP A 238 -5.53 5.22 28.74
CA ASP A 238 -4.25 4.58 28.43
C ASP A 238 -3.56 5.36 27.31
N SER A 239 -2.70 6.31 27.68
CA SER A 239 -2.03 7.20 26.74
C SER A 239 -0.67 6.69 26.23
N LEU A 240 -0.19 5.53 26.69
CA LEU A 240 1.06 4.92 26.25
C LEU A 240 0.91 3.40 26.00
N PRO A 241 1.73 2.81 25.10
CA PRO A 241 1.68 1.39 24.79
C PRO A 241 1.99 0.50 26.02
N GLY A 242 1.11 -0.48 26.27
CA GLY A 242 1.28 -1.55 27.26
C GLY A 242 0.45 -1.35 28.53
N PHE A 243 -0.43 -2.32 28.84
CA PHE A 243 -1.39 -2.35 29.97
C PHE A 243 -0.80 -2.29 31.40
N THR A 244 0.47 -1.94 31.57
CA THR A 244 1.10 -1.79 32.90
C THR A 244 2.09 -0.64 32.91
N GLU A 245 1.57 0.57 32.80
CA GLU A 245 2.12 1.74 33.50
C GLU A 245 2.65 1.32 34.88
N PRO A 246 3.95 1.50 35.21
CA PRO A 246 4.70 2.75 35.02
C PRO A 246 5.87 2.64 34.02
N TYR A 247 6.64 3.67 33.64
CA TYR A 247 6.53 5.13 33.49
C TYR A 247 7.95 5.72 33.30
N LEU A 248 8.97 4.93 32.92
CA LEU A 248 10.28 5.50 32.64
C LEU A 248 10.21 6.48 31.45
N PHE A 249 9.38 6.17 30.45
CA PHE A 249 9.06 7.07 29.33
C PHE A 249 8.36 8.36 29.78
N SER A 250 7.29 8.26 30.58
CA SER A 250 6.59 9.45 31.13
C SER A 250 7.47 10.25 32.08
N SER A 251 8.35 9.60 32.83
CA SER A 251 9.38 10.25 33.65
C SER A 251 10.37 11.01 32.77
N TYR A 252 10.76 10.45 31.62
CA TYR A 252 11.57 11.16 30.63
C TYR A 252 10.85 12.41 30.13
N TYR A 253 9.61 12.29 29.65
CA TYR A 253 8.85 13.45 29.15
C TYR A 253 8.66 14.52 30.22
N SER A 254 8.34 14.13 31.45
CA SER A 254 8.15 15.04 32.58
C SER A 254 9.44 15.77 32.97
N ILE A 255 10.52 15.04 33.23
CA ILE A 255 11.78 15.63 33.70
C ILE A 255 12.45 16.45 32.60
N LYS A 256 12.39 16.00 31.33
CA LYS A 256 12.92 16.76 30.20
C LYS A 256 12.10 18.02 29.91
N SER A 257 10.80 18.00 30.15
CA SER A 257 9.98 19.22 30.15
C SER A 257 10.41 20.22 31.21
N LEU A 258 10.72 19.75 32.43
CA LEU A 258 11.25 20.61 33.50
C LEU A 258 12.66 21.15 33.17
N GLN A 259 13.48 20.37 32.47
CA GLN A 259 14.82 20.79 32.01
C GLN A 259 14.76 22.00 31.06
N ILE A 260 13.78 22.06 30.15
CA ILE A 260 13.55 23.24 29.28
C ILE A 260 13.41 24.52 30.12
N PHE A 261 12.81 24.40 31.31
CA PHE A 261 12.62 25.52 32.22
C PHE A 261 13.76 25.73 33.24
N GLY A 262 14.75 24.83 33.30
CA GLY A 262 15.77 24.77 34.36
C GLY A 262 15.19 24.46 35.74
N MET A 263 14.16 23.62 35.80
CA MET A 263 13.36 23.33 37.00
C MET A 263 13.38 21.85 37.40
N GLU A 264 14.39 21.08 36.97
CA GLU A 264 14.55 19.66 37.28
C GLU A 264 14.53 19.39 38.79
N GLY A 265 15.05 20.34 39.58
CA GLY A 265 15.05 20.26 41.04
C GLY A 265 13.69 20.46 41.72
N SER A 266 12.61 20.70 40.97
CA SER A 266 11.25 20.82 41.55
C SER A 266 10.62 19.49 41.93
N ILE A 267 11.14 18.37 41.38
CA ILE A 267 10.61 17.03 41.65
C ILE A 267 10.96 16.56 43.07
N ASN A 268 10.21 15.60 43.59
CA ASN A 268 10.63 14.85 44.77
C ASN A 268 11.74 13.87 44.41
N ILE A 269 12.97 14.38 44.41
CA ILE A 269 14.16 13.67 43.92
C ILE A 269 14.43 12.36 44.66
N ASN A 270 14.24 12.35 45.98
CA ASN A 270 14.53 11.15 46.79
C ASN A 270 13.57 10.01 46.46
N THR A 271 12.29 10.32 46.22
CA THR A 271 11.32 9.28 45.81
C THR A 271 11.58 8.83 44.39
N PHE A 272 11.98 9.73 43.50
CA PHE A 272 12.39 9.36 42.14
C PHE A 272 13.60 8.42 42.13
N TYR A 273 14.58 8.61 43.02
CA TYR A 273 15.69 7.66 43.17
C TYR A 273 15.27 6.29 43.70
N LEU A 274 14.26 6.23 44.57
CA LEU A 274 13.68 4.95 45.00
C LEU A 274 13.03 4.24 43.82
N PHE A 275 12.33 4.98 42.95
CA PHE A 275 11.78 4.45 41.71
C PHE A 275 12.87 3.88 40.80
N LEU A 276 13.88 4.69 40.42
CA LEU A 276 14.99 4.23 39.58
C LEU A 276 15.71 3.02 40.17
N GLY A 277 15.96 3.01 41.48
CA GLY A 277 16.57 1.87 42.16
C GLY A 277 15.69 0.61 42.16
N GLY A 278 14.37 0.77 42.15
CA GLY A 278 13.41 -0.33 42.08
C GLY A 278 13.30 -0.98 40.70
N ILE A 279 13.56 -0.22 39.63
CA ILE A 279 13.54 -0.72 38.25
C ILE A 279 14.94 -1.03 37.69
N TYR A 280 16.02 -0.73 38.41
CA TYR A 280 17.37 -1.09 38.01
C TYR A 280 17.72 -2.53 38.40
N ASN A 281 18.01 -3.38 37.40
CA ASN A 281 18.52 -4.71 37.63
C ASN A 281 20.05 -4.69 37.82
N SER A 282 20.50 -4.57 39.06
CA SER A 282 21.94 -4.58 39.40
C SER A 282 22.67 -5.91 39.15
N GLY A 283 21.95 -7.01 38.89
CA GLY A 283 22.58 -8.30 38.57
C GLY A 283 22.87 -8.50 37.08
N ALA A 284 22.18 -7.75 36.21
CA ALA A 284 22.28 -7.83 34.76
C ALA A 284 22.54 -6.47 34.09
N ASP A 285 22.68 -5.41 34.90
CA ASP A 285 23.04 -4.05 34.51
C ASP A 285 22.17 -3.43 33.42
N PHE A 286 20.85 -3.48 33.63
CA PHE A 286 19.85 -2.84 32.76
C PHE A 286 18.69 -2.27 33.57
N PHE A 287 17.93 -1.35 32.99
CA PHE A 287 16.66 -0.86 33.55
C PHE A 287 15.47 -1.60 32.94
N TYR A 288 14.49 -1.94 33.77
CA TYR A 288 13.15 -2.27 33.29
C TYR A 288 12.39 -0.99 32.92
N SER A 289 11.50 -1.06 31.92
CA SER A 289 10.58 0.05 31.62
C SER A 289 9.56 0.25 32.75
N SER A 290 9.20 -0.85 33.42
CA SER A 290 8.30 -0.94 34.55
C SER A 290 8.72 -2.07 35.51
N PRO A 291 8.38 -2.03 36.81
CA PRO A 291 8.63 -3.13 37.75
C PRO A 291 8.07 -4.50 37.34
N ASN A 292 7.12 -4.57 36.40
CA ASN A 292 6.35 -5.78 36.14
C ASN A 292 6.61 -6.46 34.78
N GLN A 293 7.27 -5.82 33.79
CA GLN A 293 7.53 -6.46 32.49
C GLN A 293 8.78 -5.92 31.78
N ASN A 294 9.47 -6.80 31.04
CA ASN A 294 10.68 -6.47 30.28
C ASN A 294 10.45 -6.51 28.76
N ARG A 295 9.59 -5.62 28.25
CA ARG A 295 9.35 -5.50 26.81
C ARG A 295 10.18 -4.43 26.12
N SER A 296 11.00 -3.67 26.87
CA SER A 296 11.84 -2.62 26.29
C SER A 296 13.12 -2.32 27.11
N ASN A 297 13.80 -3.31 27.70
CA ASN A 297 14.96 -3.05 28.58
C ASN A 297 16.10 -2.29 27.91
N ILE A 298 16.35 -2.48 26.62
CA ILE A 298 17.47 -1.83 25.94
C ILE A 298 17.19 -0.32 25.89
N VAL A 299 15.99 0.05 25.42
CA VAL A 299 15.51 1.44 25.39
C VAL A 299 15.40 2.03 26.79
N ALA A 300 14.80 1.28 27.73
CA ALA A 300 14.68 1.71 29.12
C ALA A 300 16.05 1.94 29.76
N SER A 301 17.06 1.16 29.42
CA SER A 301 18.43 1.36 29.91
C SER A 301 19.05 2.64 29.40
N ALA A 302 18.83 2.99 28.13
CA ALA A 302 19.31 4.25 27.57
C ALA A 302 18.62 5.46 28.23
N ILE A 303 17.29 5.42 28.40
CA ILE A 303 16.54 6.47 29.09
C ILE A 303 16.93 6.56 30.57
N GLY A 304 17.06 5.41 31.24
CA GLY A 304 17.44 5.31 32.64
C GLY A 304 18.84 5.87 32.90
N LEU A 305 19.79 5.63 31.99
CA LEU A 305 21.13 6.22 32.03
C LEU A 305 21.06 7.76 31.95
N ASP A 306 20.37 8.29 30.95
CA ASP A 306 20.20 9.74 30.76
C ASP A 306 19.55 10.41 31.98
N LEU A 307 18.42 9.87 32.46
CA LEU A 307 17.74 10.39 33.65
C LEU A 307 18.59 10.25 34.91
N SER A 308 19.38 9.19 35.05
CA SER A 308 20.27 9.01 36.19
C SER A 308 21.35 10.10 36.23
N LEU A 309 21.96 10.39 35.08
CA LEU A 309 22.97 11.44 34.96
C LEU A 309 22.38 12.84 35.15
N LEU A 310 21.22 13.12 34.56
CA LEU A 310 20.53 14.40 34.67
C LEU A 310 20.14 14.71 36.11
N THR A 311 19.64 13.71 36.83
CA THR A 311 19.10 13.91 38.18
C THR A 311 20.15 13.73 39.27
N GLY A 312 21.22 12.96 39.02
CA GLY A 312 22.28 12.64 39.97
C GLY A 312 22.09 11.32 40.71
N PHE A 313 21.31 10.38 40.15
CA PHE A 313 21.14 9.04 40.71
C PHE A 313 22.46 8.25 40.64
N ALA A 314 22.85 7.64 41.76
CA ALA A 314 24.10 6.88 41.84
C ALA A 314 23.92 5.48 41.23
N LEU A 315 24.32 5.33 39.98
CA LEU A 315 24.41 4.02 39.31
C LEU A 315 25.46 3.13 40.00
N VAL A 316 25.20 1.82 40.02
CA VAL A 316 26.15 0.82 40.54
C VAL A 316 27.41 0.82 39.68
N ASP A 317 27.23 0.78 38.36
CA ASP A 317 28.31 0.94 37.38
C ASP A 317 27.76 1.53 36.07
N GLU A 318 28.01 2.82 35.86
CA GLU A 318 27.64 3.54 34.64
C GLU A 318 28.30 2.94 33.38
N SER A 319 29.53 2.45 33.47
CA SER A 319 30.26 1.89 32.33
C SER A 319 29.65 0.56 31.90
N THR A 320 29.24 -0.26 32.87
CA THR A 320 28.62 -1.56 32.58
C THR A 320 27.21 -1.40 31.99
N LEU A 321 26.39 -0.48 32.52
CA LEU A 321 25.09 -0.12 31.92
C LEU A 321 25.25 0.42 30.48
N THR A 322 26.23 1.31 30.28
CA THR A 322 26.52 1.86 28.95
C THR A 322 26.96 0.74 27.99
N ASN A 323 27.81 -0.19 28.47
CA ASN A 323 28.24 -1.34 27.69
C ASN A 323 27.07 -2.28 27.36
N PHE A 324 26.14 -2.50 28.30
CA PHE A 324 24.91 -3.26 28.04
C PHE A 324 24.17 -2.71 26.82
N ILE A 325 23.96 -1.39 26.74
CA ILE A 325 23.27 -0.78 25.58
C ILE A 325 24.04 -1.06 24.29
N TYR A 326 25.37 -0.87 24.26
CA TYR A 326 26.16 -1.04 23.04
C TYR A 326 26.29 -2.48 22.55
N THR A 327 26.35 -3.45 23.46
CA THR A 327 26.54 -4.86 23.11
C THR A 327 25.25 -5.57 22.69
N HIS A 328 24.08 -4.93 22.89
CA HIS A 328 22.78 -5.47 22.50
C HIS A 328 22.25 -4.83 21.21
N ARG A 329 23.15 -4.46 20.29
CA ARG A 329 22.76 -4.22 18.90
C ARG A 329 22.46 -5.55 18.21
N ASN A 330 21.44 -5.57 17.36
CA ASN A 330 21.00 -6.73 16.61
C ASN A 330 21.94 -7.05 15.42
N SER A 331 21.60 -8.07 14.63
CA SER A 331 22.41 -8.51 13.49
C SER A 331 22.58 -7.45 12.39
N LEU A 332 21.64 -6.51 12.27
CA LEU A 332 21.74 -5.39 11.33
C LEU A 332 22.70 -4.31 11.86
N GLY A 333 22.93 -4.25 13.17
CA GLY A 333 23.77 -3.25 13.82
C GLY A 333 23.01 -2.05 14.37
N ILE A 334 21.69 -2.15 14.47
CA ILE A 334 20.80 -1.23 15.19
C ILE A 334 20.28 -1.90 16.47
N TRP A 335 19.24 -1.39 17.12
CA TRP A 335 18.69 -1.97 18.33
C TRP A 335 17.26 -2.46 18.16
N ASP A 336 16.99 -3.62 18.75
CA ASP A 336 15.63 -4.03 19.10
C ASP A 336 15.20 -3.29 20.39
N GLY A 337 13.90 -3.22 20.65
CA GLY A 337 13.41 -2.63 21.89
C GLY A 337 13.87 -3.41 23.14
N SER A 338 13.99 -4.73 23.04
CA SER A 338 14.24 -5.64 24.16
C SER A 338 15.19 -6.78 23.83
N THR A 339 15.82 -7.35 24.86
CA THR A 339 16.58 -8.61 24.72
C THR A 339 15.69 -9.85 24.55
N ALA A 340 14.38 -9.72 24.78
CA ALA A 340 13.41 -10.81 24.69
C ALA A 340 12.52 -10.76 23.44
N ILE A 341 12.34 -9.58 22.86
CA ILE A 341 11.49 -9.33 21.68
C ILE A 341 12.40 -8.74 20.62
N GLN A 342 12.58 -9.48 19.52
CA GLN A 342 13.51 -9.15 18.43
C GLN A 342 12.77 -8.45 17.29
N ILE A 343 12.04 -7.40 17.64
CA ILE A 343 11.40 -6.50 16.69
C ILE A 343 12.16 -5.17 16.73
N HIS A 344 12.65 -4.73 15.57
CA HIS A 344 13.36 -3.46 15.44
C HIS A 344 12.47 -2.41 14.77
N GLU A 345 11.93 -1.53 15.61
CA GLU A 345 11.19 -0.34 15.19
C GLU A 345 12.13 0.88 15.15
N LEU A 346 11.88 1.82 14.24
CA LEU A 346 12.68 3.05 14.13
C LEU A 346 12.66 3.85 15.45
N LEU A 347 11.53 3.79 16.16
CA LEU A 347 11.34 4.42 17.48
C LEU A 347 12.40 3.98 18.48
N ASP A 348 12.76 2.70 18.53
CA ASP A 348 13.68 2.17 19.53
C ASP A 348 15.10 2.69 19.31
N THR A 349 15.57 2.63 18.07
CA THR A 349 16.89 3.16 17.69
C THR A 349 16.94 4.68 17.92
N PHE A 350 15.89 5.41 17.55
CA PHE A 350 15.78 6.85 17.81
C PHE A 350 15.86 7.16 19.31
N GLN A 351 15.09 6.46 20.16
CA GLN A 351 15.07 6.70 21.60
C GLN A 351 16.43 6.40 22.24
N ILE A 352 17.12 5.34 21.81
CA ILE A 352 18.45 4.97 22.30
C ILE A 352 19.50 6.00 21.87
N VAL A 353 19.57 6.35 20.58
CA VAL A 353 20.53 7.33 20.06
C VAL A 353 20.32 8.71 20.70
N ARG A 354 19.06 9.15 20.82
CA ARG A 354 18.70 10.39 21.52
C ARG A 354 19.20 10.39 22.97
N SER A 355 18.89 9.33 23.72
CA SER A 355 19.25 9.25 25.14
C SER A 355 20.76 9.17 25.35
N LEU A 356 21.49 8.43 24.49
CA LEU A 356 22.95 8.39 24.50
C LEU A 356 23.58 9.75 24.15
N SER A 357 22.98 10.50 23.22
CA SER A 357 23.43 11.85 22.87
C SER A 357 23.23 12.81 24.05
N GLU A 358 22.03 12.81 24.65
CA GLU A 358 21.69 13.65 25.80
C GLU A 358 22.52 13.30 27.05
N ALA A 359 22.85 12.03 27.24
CA ALA A 359 23.74 11.54 28.30
C ALA A 359 25.24 11.86 28.04
N GLY A 360 25.59 12.41 26.87
CA GLY A 360 26.98 12.66 26.47
C GLY A 360 27.79 11.37 26.25
N LYS A 361 27.12 10.27 25.92
CA LYS A 361 27.72 8.94 25.68
C LYS A 361 27.80 8.55 24.22
N ILE A 362 27.10 9.24 23.32
CA ILE A 362 27.07 8.88 21.88
C ILE A 362 28.46 8.74 21.25
N GLY A 363 29.45 9.53 21.68
CA GLY A 363 30.83 9.47 21.20
C GLY A 363 31.62 8.20 21.55
N VAL A 364 31.02 7.26 22.30
CA VAL A 364 31.59 5.92 22.55
C VAL A 364 31.39 4.98 21.36
N LEU A 365 30.38 5.21 20.53
CA LEU A 365 30.19 4.46 19.28
C LEU A 365 31.42 4.64 18.38
N SER A 366 31.92 3.54 17.83
CA SER A 366 33.01 3.62 16.86
C SER A 366 32.50 4.21 15.55
N PHE A 367 33.42 4.73 14.71
CA PHE A 367 33.07 5.21 13.38
C PHE A 367 32.33 4.14 12.56
N THR A 368 32.77 2.87 12.64
CA THR A 368 32.12 1.75 11.96
C THR A 368 30.71 1.51 12.46
N ASP A 369 30.49 1.64 13.78
CA ASP A 369 29.15 1.48 14.36
C ASP A 369 28.21 2.58 13.88
N VAL A 370 28.70 3.82 13.81
CA VAL A 370 27.94 4.96 13.32
C VAL A 370 27.54 4.77 11.86
N GLU A 371 28.49 4.42 10.97
CA GLU A 371 28.16 4.19 9.56
C GLU A 371 27.16 3.03 9.42
N GLN A 372 27.34 1.93 10.15
CA GLN A 372 26.41 0.80 10.11
C GLN A 372 24.98 1.20 10.54
N ILE A 373 24.83 1.96 11.62
CA ILE A 373 23.52 2.45 12.07
C ILE A 373 22.89 3.33 10.99
N VAL A 374 23.66 4.25 10.39
CA VAL A 374 23.16 5.15 9.36
C VAL A 374 22.74 4.40 8.10
N ASP A 375 23.56 3.47 7.63
CA ASP A 375 23.28 2.64 6.46
C ASP A 375 21.98 1.87 6.66
N VAL A 376 21.76 1.28 7.84
CA VAL A 376 20.51 0.56 8.16
C VAL A 376 19.33 1.52 8.23
N ILE A 377 19.45 2.66 8.92
CA ILE A 377 18.36 3.64 9.01
C ILE A 377 17.92 4.12 7.62
N ILE A 378 18.87 4.42 6.73
CA ILE A 378 18.58 4.86 5.37
C ILE A 378 18.02 3.73 4.50
N THR A 379 18.54 2.50 4.62
CA THR A 379 18.19 1.39 3.73
C THR A 379 16.91 0.66 4.16
N TYR A 380 16.72 0.45 5.46
CA TYR A 380 15.65 -0.38 6.02
C TYR A 380 14.44 0.42 6.52
N PHE A 381 14.58 1.73 6.71
CA PHE A 381 13.47 2.61 7.09
C PHE A 381 13.32 3.78 6.13
N GLY A 382 14.42 4.22 5.51
CA GLY A 382 14.42 5.34 4.58
C GLY A 382 13.88 4.97 3.20
N ARG A 383 13.11 5.91 2.64
CA ARG A 383 12.66 5.92 1.24
C ARG A 383 12.95 7.29 0.65
N GLU A 384 12.89 7.39 -0.67
CA GLU A 384 13.18 8.60 -1.46
C GLU A 384 12.49 9.88 -0.93
N GLN A 385 11.45 9.73 -0.11
CA GLN A 385 10.62 10.80 0.41
C GLN A 385 10.41 10.73 1.93
N GLY A 386 11.14 9.96 2.75
CA GLY A 386 10.84 9.94 4.20
C GLY A 386 11.29 8.67 4.89
N PHE A 387 10.82 8.44 6.11
CA PHE A 387 11.09 7.20 6.85
C PHE A 387 9.80 6.53 7.31
N SER A 388 9.78 5.18 7.33
CA SER A 388 8.72 4.34 7.90
C SER A 388 8.97 4.02 9.38
N LEU A 389 7.91 3.63 10.11
CA LEU A 389 8.01 3.24 11.52
C LEU A 389 8.66 1.86 11.71
N ILE A 390 8.41 0.95 10.77
CA ILE A 390 8.85 -0.44 10.79
C ILE A 390 9.81 -0.74 9.63
N SER A 391 10.67 -1.73 9.84
CA SER A 391 11.69 -2.15 8.88
C SER A 391 11.06 -2.81 7.66
N ILE A 392 11.71 -2.69 6.50
CA ILE A 392 11.40 -3.45 5.28
C ILE A 392 11.43 -4.98 5.48
N ASP A 393 12.01 -5.47 6.58
CA ASP A 393 12.19 -6.89 6.88
C ASP A 393 10.90 -7.65 7.23
N TYR A 394 9.76 -6.97 7.41
CA TYR A 394 8.55 -7.57 7.97
C TYR A 394 7.44 -7.85 6.93
N PRO A 395 7.70 -8.56 5.81
CA PRO A 395 6.77 -8.60 4.69
C PRO A 395 5.35 -9.01 5.11
N THR A 396 4.36 -8.30 4.57
CA THR A 396 2.95 -8.56 4.75
C THR A 396 2.52 -9.80 3.99
N MET A 397 1.45 -10.43 4.46
CA MET A 397 0.83 -11.53 3.71
C MET A 397 0.40 -11.09 2.31
N THR A 398 -0.09 -9.86 2.16
CA THR A 398 -0.44 -9.27 0.87
C THR A 398 0.77 -9.16 -0.06
N PHE A 399 1.94 -8.77 0.47
CA PHE A 399 3.15 -8.69 -0.33
C PHE A 399 3.66 -10.08 -0.75
N LEU A 400 3.68 -11.04 0.17
CA LEU A 400 4.05 -12.43 -0.14
C LEU A 400 3.10 -13.04 -1.17
N HIS A 401 1.80 -12.82 -1.03
CA HIS A 401 0.78 -13.27 -1.98
C HIS A 401 0.93 -12.62 -3.35
N THR A 402 1.22 -11.32 -3.41
CA THR A 402 1.51 -10.61 -4.66
C THR A 402 2.69 -11.24 -5.37
N ILE A 403 3.80 -11.50 -4.65
CA ILE A 403 4.98 -12.17 -5.22
C ILE A 403 4.60 -13.56 -5.73
N VAL A 404 4.05 -14.41 -4.87
CA VAL A 404 3.76 -15.81 -5.23
C VAL A 404 2.78 -15.88 -6.40
N SER A 405 1.69 -15.12 -6.35
CA SER A 405 0.66 -15.13 -7.40
C SER A 405 1.18 -14.55 -8.71
N SER A 406 1.97 -13.47 -8.68
CA SER A 406 2.56 -12.92 -9.92
C SER A 406 3.56 -13.90 -10.55
N PHE A 407 4.37 -14.58 -9.75
CA PHE A 407 5.29 -15.61 -10.27
C PHE A 407 4.54 -16.84 -10.78
N ASP A 408 3.43 -17.23 -10.15
CA ASP A 408 2.55 -18.32 -10.62
C ASP A 408 1.91 -18.02 -11.96
N LEU A 409 1.35 -16.82 -12.14
CA LEU A 409 0.77 -16.36 -13.41
C LEU A 409 1.75 -16.40 -14.59
N TYR A 410 3.05 -16.26 -14.31
CA TYR A 410 4.11 -16.30 -15.32
C TYR A 410 4.85 -17.64 -15.37
N GLU A 411 4.38 -18.66 -14.65
CA GLU A 411 5.01 -19.99 -14.54
C GLU A 411 6.46 -19.94 -14.02
N LYS A 412 6.78 -18.95 -13.16
CA LYS A 412 8.10 -18.67 -12.60
C LYS A 412 8.25 -19.05 -11.11
N VAL A 413 7.25 -19.67 -10.48
CA VAL A 413 7.27 -19.99 -9.02
C VAL A 413 8.55 -20.72 -8.59
N SER A 414 9.12 -21.58 -9.44
CA SER A 414 10.37 -22.28 -9.16
C SER A 414 11.60 -21.39 -8.96
N ASP A 415 11.52 -20.12 -9.36
CA ASP A 415 12.61 -19.15 -9.18
C ASP A 415 12.65 -18.58 -7.76
N LEU A 416 11.54 -18.70 -7.01
CA LEU A 416 11.42 -18.24 -5.63
C LEU A 416 12.05 -19.25 -4.65
N ASP A 417 12.52 -18.77 -3.49
CA ASP A 417 12.86 -19.64 -2.37
C ASP A 417 11.59 -20.10 -1.64
N LEU A 418 11.04 -21.24 -2.09
CA LEU A 418 9.78 -21.78 -1.58
C LEU A 418 9.86 -22.20 -0.10
N LEU A 419 11.04 -22.60 0.39
CA LEU A 419 11.20 -22.99 1.79
C LEU A 419 11.17 -21.78 2.70
N GLU A 420 11.80 -20.69 2.27
CA GLU A 420 11.76 -19.42 2.99
C GLU A 420 10.33 -18.86 3.02
N ILE A 421 9.64 -18.81 1.88
CA ILE A 421 8.24 -18.34 1.82
C ILE A 421 7.34 -19.20 2.72
N TYR A 422 7.50 -20.52 2.69
CA TYR A 422 6.79 -21.41 3.60
C TYR A 422 7.08 -21.08 5.07
N GLY A 423 8.35 -20.88 5.43
CA GLY A 423 8.77 -20.48 6.78
C GLY A 423 8.11 -19.17 7.24
N LEU A 424 8.13 -18.13 6.40
CA LEU A 424 7.53 -16.82 6.68
C LEU A 424 6.01 -16.91 6.89
N ILE A 425 5.31 -17.64 6.03
CA ILE A 425 3.84 -17.81 6.15
C ILE A 425 3.49 -18.63 7.40
N THR A 426 4.21 -19.73 7.66
CA THR A 426 3.92 -20.59 8.82
C THR A 426 4.24 -19.92 10.16
N GLU A 427 5.25 -19.07 10.22
CA GLU A 427 5.55 -18.25 11.41
C GLU A 427 4.41 -17.27 11.75
N ALA A 428 3.72 -16.76 10.73
CA ALA A 428 2.59 -15.86 10.92
C ALA A 428 1.29 -16.58 11.38
N TYR A 429 1.26 -17.92 11.40
CA TYR A 429 0.05 -18.66 11.77
C TYR A 429 -0.17 -18.69 13.30
N VAL A 430 -1.38 -18.33 13.70
CA VAL A 430 -1.87 -18.42 15.07
C VAL A 430 -2.73 -19.66 15.21
N TYR A 431 -2.33 -20.55 16.13
CA TYR A 431 -3.03 -21.81 16.40
C TYR A 431 -3.37 -21.92 17.89
N GLU A 432 -4.67 -21.92 18.21
CA GLU A 432 -5.20 -22.10 19.57
C GLU A 432 -4.53 -21.20 20.64
N ASP A 433 -4.16 -19.97 20.27
CA ASP A 433 -3.48 -19.03 21.17
C ASP A 433 -4.48 -18.21 22.03
N ILE A 434 -4.03 -17.11 22.64
CA ILE A 434 -4.77 -16.23 23.58
C ILE A 434 -6.17 -15.86 23.09
N ILE A 435 -6.38 -15.70 21.78
CA ILE A 435 -7.65 -15.30 21.19
C ILE A 435 -8.60 -16.47 20.88
N LEU A 436 -8.15 -17.73 21.01
CA LEU A 436 -8.90 -18.96 20.74
C LEU A 436 -9.43 -19.12 19.30
N TYR A 437 -8.99 -18.28 18.36
CA TYR A 437 -9.31 -18.36 16.93
C TYR A 437 -8.04 -18.58 16.12
N ASN A 438 -8.13 -19.44 15.11
CA ASN A 438 -7.05 -19.71 14.18
C ASN A 438 -7.06 -18.71 13.01
N GLY A 439 -5.87 -18.39 12.50
CA GLY A 439 -5.68 -17.59 11.30
C GLY A 439 -4.26 -17.04 11.22
N PHE A 440 -4.04 -16.04 10.39
CA PHE A 440 -2.69 -15.52 10.13
C PHE A 440 -2.57 -14.07 10.56
N TYR A 441 -1.41 -13.72 11.13
CA TYR A 441 -0.97 -12.34 11.21
C TYR A 441 -0.78 -11.77 9.80
N SER A 442 -1.09 -10.49 9.63
CA SER A 442 -0.98 -9.76 8.37
C SER A 442 0.48 -9.48 7.97
N TYR A 443 1.45 -9.78 8.84
CA TYR A 443 2.90 -9.64 8.63
C TYR A 443 3.68 -10.86 9.13
N SER A 444 4.93 -11.01 8.72
CA SER A 444 5.81 -12.14 9.05
C SER A 444 7.21 -11.69 9.49
N ASN A 445 8.13 -12.64 9.72
CA ASN A 445 9.52 -12.41 10.14
C ASN A 445 9.68 -11.73 11.52
N PHE A 446 8.71 -11.94 12.42
CA PHE A 446 8.71 -11.34 13.77
C PHE A 446 9.18 -12.31 14.87
N GLY A 447 9.57 -13.53 14.53
CA GLY A 447 10.04 -14.54 15.48
C GLY A 447 8.92 -15.37 16.10
N VAL A 448 9.31 -16.36 16.89
CA VAL A 448 8.42 -17.34 17.58
C VAL A 448 7.58 -16.70 18.72
N LEU A 449 7.89 -15.47 19.13
CA LEU A 449 7.21 -14.78 20.23
C LEU A 449 6.54 -13.53 19.70
N TRP A 450 5.29 -13.69 19.25
CA TRP A 450 4.51 -12.54 18.80
C TRP A 450 4.43 -11.47 19.88
N THR A 451 4.67 -10.23 19.48
CA THR A 451 4.48 -9.03 20.30
C THR A 451 4.00 -7.90 19.38
N PRO A 452 2.98 -7.13 19.77
CA PRO A 452 2.50 -6.01 18.98
C PRO A 452 3.58 -4.92 18.83
N PHE A 453 3.57 -4.24 17.70
CA PHE A 453 4.41 -3.06 17.45
C PHE A 453 4.08 -1.95 18.44
N ARG A 454 5.09 -1.31 19.03
CA ARG A 454 4.89 -0.17 19.95
C ARG A 454 4.52 1.11 19.23
N SER A 455 4.86 1.22 17.94
CA SER A 455 4.58 2.39 17.12
C SER A 455 3.20 2.39 16.47
N PHE A 456 2.47 1.27 16.56
CA PHE A 456 1.14 1.07 15.95
C PHE A 456 1.09 1.52 14.47
N PRO A 457 1.83 0.87 13.55
CA PRO A 457 1.79 1.17 12.11
C PRO A 457 0.35 1.24 11.56
N ILE A 458 0.08 2.12 10.61
CA ILE A 458 -1.29 2.40 10.16
C ILE A 458 -1.90 1.19 9.44
N GLU A 459 -1.04 0.40 8.79
CA GLU A 459 -1.36 -0.80 8.04
C GLU A 459 -2.01 -1.90 8.89
N PHE A 460 -1.80 -1.90 10.21
CA PHE A 460 -2.25 -2.99 11.10
C PHE A 460 -3.11 -2.54 12.27
N TYR A 461 -3.26 -1.23 12.49
CA TYR A 461 -3.92 -0.69 13.68
C TYR A 461 -4.92 0.39 13.30
N SER A 462 -5.97 -0.03 12.59
CA SER A 462 -6.96 0.88 12.03
C SER A 462 -8.36 0.64 12.60
N SER A 463 -8.61 1.11 13.83
CA SER A 463 -9.94 1.22 14.45
C SER A 463 -10.43 2.69 14.47
N GLY A 464 -11.74 2.92 14.62
CA GLY A 464 -12.31 4.27 14.80
C GLY A 464 -13.49 4.62 13.87
N TYR A 465 -13.87 5.89 13.84
CA TYR A 465 -15.05 6.41 13.13
C TYR A 465 -14.91 6.51 11.60
N LYS A 466 -13.68 6.48 11.05
CA LYS A 466 -13.40 6.57 9.59
C LYS A 466 -13.94 7.85 8.93
N ASN A 467 -13.96 8.97 9.65
CA ASN A 467 -14.35 10.26 9.06
C ASN A 467 -13.21 10.88 8.24
N PHE A 468 -11.95 10.53 8.53
CA PHE A 468 -10.77 11.12 7.89
C PHE A 468 -9.83 10.09 7.26
N SER A 469 -9.84 8.84 7.73
CA SER A 469 -9.03 7.74 7.23
C SER A 469 -9.89 6.59 6.72
N GLU A 470 -9.54 6.07 5.54
CA GLU A 470 -10.21 4.92 4.91
C GLU A 470 -9.50 3.59 5.20
N GLU A 471 -8.39 3.62 5.96
CA GLU A 471 -7.61 2.44 6.32
C GLU A 471 -8.44 1.49 7.18
N ILE A 472 -8.46 0.20 6.86
CA ILE A 472 -9.22 -0.82 7.61
C ILE A 472 -8.34 -1.93 8.20
N GLY A 473 -7.03 -1.88 8.00
CA GLY A 473 -6.11 -2.96 8.35
C GLY A 473 -6.03 -3.32 9.85
N TYR A 474 -5.94 -4.62 10.10
CA TYR A 474 -5.69 -5.23 11.42
C TYR A 474 -4.47 -6.15 11.38
N GLU A 475 -3.89 -6.40 12.55
CA GLU A 475 -2.80 -7.37 12.71
C GLU A 475 -3.17 -8.78 12.26
N MET A 476 -4.46 -9.14 12.28
CA MET A 476 -4.97 -10.40 11.74
C MET A 476 -6.25 -10.13 10.96
N SER A 477 -6.46 -10.87 9.87
CA SER A 477 -7.67 -10.73 9.06
C SER A 477 -7.98 -11.99 8.24
N HIS A 478 -9.22 -12.12 7.78
CA HIS A 478 -9.57 -13.11 6.74
C HIS A 478 -8.80 -12.89 5.45
N ARG A 479 -8.43 -11.64 5.13
CA ARG A 479 -7.57 -11.32 3.99
C ARG A 479 -6.21 -11.98 4.12
N ALA A 480 -5.50 -11.76 5.24
CA ALA A 480 -4.22 -12.39 5.52
C ALA A 480 -4.33 -13.93 5.49
N THR A 481 -5.46 -14.47 5.97
CA THR A 481 -5.72 -15.92 5.96
C THR A 481 -5.88 -16.46 4.54
N PHE A 482 -6.69 -15.82 3.70
CA PHE A 482 -6.84 -16.19 2.29
C PHE A 482 -5.51 -16.12 1.56
N GLU A 483 -4.83 -14.98 1.66
CA GLU A 483 -3.56 -14.69 0.98
C GLU A 483 -2.47 -15.70 1.38
N ALA A 484 -2.40 -16.08 2.65
CA ALA A 484 -1.51 -17.13 3.14
C ALA A 484 -1.83 -18.50 2.53
N LEU A 485 -3.08 -18.97 2.64
CA LEU A 485 -3.46 -20.30 2.17
C LEU A 485 -3.35 -20.44 0.64
N ASP A 486 -3.74 -19.41 -0.10
CA ASP A 486 -3.63 -19.37 -1.56
C ASP A 486 -2.17 -19.36 -2.00
N SER A 487 -1.30 -18.62 -1.28
CA SER A 487 0.15 -18.67 -1.51
C SER A 487 0.71 -20.07 -1.24
N LEU A 488 0.33 -20.71 -0.13
CA LEU A 488 0.73 -22.08 0.21
C LEU A 488 0.29 -23.08 -0.86
N LYS A 489 -0.92 -22.91 -1.43
CA LYS A 489 -1.42 -23.74 -2.52
C LYS A 489 -0.53 -23.61 -3.76
N LYS A 490 -0.24 -22.36 -4.17
CA LYS A 490 0.59 -22.05 -5.36
C LYS A 490 2.04 -22.52 -5.25
N ILE A 491 2.61 -22.55 -4.04
CA ILE A 491 3.96 -23.10 -3.79
C ILE A 491 3.99 -24.59 -3.44
N PHE A 492 2.85 -25.30 -3.56
CA PHE A 492 2.72 -26.73 -3.29
C PHE A 492 3.02 -27.12 -1.83
N LYS A 493 2.60 -26.28 -0.87
CA LYS A 493 2.85 -26.43 0.57
C LYS A 493 1.59 -26.46 1.45
N LEU A 494 0.41 -26.28 0.87
CA LEU A 494 -0.84 -26.32 1.64
C LEU A 494 -1.08 -27.70 2.27
N ASP A 495 -0.78 -28.79 1.56
CA ASP A 495 -0.82 -30.16 2.10
C ASP A 495 0.11 -30.33 3.32
N ASP A 496 1.36 -29.87 3.20
CA ASP A 496 2.36 -29.94 4.28
C ASP A 496 1.87 -29.17 5.51
N PHE A 497 1.30 -27.98 5.30
CA PHE A 497 0.69 -27.17 6.36
C PHE A 497 -0.50 -27.89 7.01
N GLY A 498 -1.38 -28.49 6.22
CA GLY A 498 -2.54 -29.25 6.71
C GLY A 498 -2.21 -30.54 7.45
N LEU A 499 -0.97 -31.04 7.36
CA LEU A 499 -0.48 -32.13 8.19
C LEU A 499 -0.11 -31.67 9.60
N ASP A 500 0.36 -30.42 9.73
CA ASP A 500 0.80 -29.83 10.99
C ASP A 500 -0.34 -29.11 11.72
N TYR A 501 -1.31 -28.57 10.98
CA TYR A 501 -2.41 -27.74 11.52
C TYR A 501 -3.79 -28.19 11.03
N ASP A 502 -4.79 -28.08 11.91
CA ASP A 502 -6.16 -28.49 11.61
C ASP A 502 -6.90 -27.47 10.73
N LEU A 503 -6.90 -27.71 9.42
CA LEU A 503 -7.65 -26.91 8.44
C LEU A 503 -9.18 -26.99 8.62
N THR A 504 -9.70 -28.07 9.22
CA THR A 504 -11.14 -28.16 9.55
C THR A 504 -11.48 -27.19 10.66
N LYS A 505 -10.63 -27.10 11.69
CA LYS A 505 -10.78 -26.13 12.77
C LYS A 505 -10.67 -24.69 12.26
N LEU A 506 -9.70 -24.37 11.40
CA LEU A 506 -9.60 -23.05 10.78
C LEU A 506 -10.88 -22.67 10.00
N LYS A 507 -11.40 -23.61 9.21
CA LYS A 507 -12.67 -23.43 8.49
C LYS A 507 -13.83 -23.16 9.46
N ASP A 508 -13.95 -23.93 10.55
CA ASP A 508 -15.00 -23.74 11.55
C ASP A 508 -14.86 -22.37 12.27
N ASP A 509 -13.63 -21.95 12.59
CA ASP A 509 -13.36 -20.63 13.19
C ASP A 509 -13.79 -19.49 12.27
N ILE A 510 -13.56 -19.61 10.96
CA ILE A 510 -14.02 -18.61 9.97
C ILE A 510 -15.56 -18.55 9.94
N LEU A 511 -16.25 -19.70 9.97
CA LEU A 511 -17.71 -19.74 10.00
C LEU A 511 -18.26 -19.04 11.27
N ASP A 512 -17.61 -19.24 12.41
CA ASP A 512 -17.99 -18.64 13.69
C ASP A 512 -17.84 -17.09 13.73
N THR A 513 -17.16 -16.49 12.74
CA THR A 513 -17.04 -15.03 12.59
C THR A 513 -18.23 -14.37 11.92
N GLN A 514 -19.20 -15.14 11.40
CA GLN A 514 -20.42 -14.55 10.87
C GLN A 514 -21.21 -13.86 11.99
N PHE A 515 -21.43 -12.56 11.84
CA PHE A 515 -22.06 -11.72 12.84
C PHE A 515 -23.58 -11.84 12.79
N LEU A 516 -24.15 -12.73 13.61
CA LEU A 516 -25.58 -13.05 13.62
C LEU A 516 -26.35 -12.42 14.78
N ASN A 517 -25.93 -11.24 15.26
CA ASN A 517 -26.66 -10.54 16.33
C ASN A 517 -27.77 -9.64 15.78
N PRO A 518 -29.07 -9.95 16.04
CA PRO A 518 -30.18 -9.17 15.50
C PRO A 518 -30.32 -7.77 16.12
N SER A 519 -29.55 -7.45 17.16
CA SER A 519 -29.55 -6.12 17.79
C SER A 519 -28.82 -5.06 16.97
N TYR A 520 -27.98 -5.47 16.01
CA TYR A 520 -27.27 -4.58 15.09
C TYR A 520 -27.68 -4.95 13.65
N PRO A 521 -28.90 -4.57 13.23
CA PRO A 521 -29.47 -5.01 11.96
C PRO A 521 -28.67 -4.55 10.73
N GLU A 522 -27.91 -3.45 10.86
CA GLU A 522 -27.04 -2.93 9.79
C GLU A 522 -25.82 -3.83 9.53
N GLN A 523 -25.38 -4.60 10.53
CA GLN A 523 -24.19 -5.46 10.47
C GLN A 523 -24.52 -6.95 10.48
N HIS A 524 -25.80 -7.29 10.64
CA HIS A 524 -26.27 -8.67 10.76
C HIS A 524 -26.08 -9.44 9.45
N GLY A 525 -25.25 -10.48 9.49
CA GLY A 525 -24.97 -11.40 8.40
C GLY A 525 -23.58 -11.28 7.79
N ALA A 526 -22.89 -10.16 8.00
CA ALA A 526 -21.50 -9.93 7.58
C ALA A 526 -20.51 -10.73 8.43
N PHE A 527 -19.27 -10.87 7.96
CA PHE A 527 -18.16 -11.47 8.70
C PHE A 527 -17.32 -10.39 9.38
N THR A 528 -16.85 -10.67 10.60
CA THR A 528 -15.86 -9.81 11.28
C THR A 528 -14.46 -10.04 10.69
N TYR A 529 -13.43 -9.31 11.14
CA TYR A 529 -12.08 -9.47 10.60
C TYR A 529 -11.42 -10.81 10.97
N ILE A 530 -11.71 -11.38 12.14
CA ILE A 530 -11.25 -12.72 12.56
C ILE A 530 -11.91 -13.24 13.85
N TYR A 531 -12.48 -12.34 14.67
CA TYR A 531 -13.08 -12.74 15.95
C TYR A 531 -14.46 -13.33 15.75
N GLY A 532 -14.63 -14.58 16.17
CA GLY A 532 -15.93 -15.20 16.28
C GLY A 532 -16.85 -14.46 17.26
N TYR A 533 -18.13 -14.81 17.19
CA TYR A 533 -19.18 -14.21 18.00
C TYR A 533 -18.86 -14.27 19.52
N ASP A 534 -18.55 -13.11 20.13
CA ASP A 534 -18.46 -12.95 21.58
C ASP A 534 -19.43 -11.88 22.09
N THR A 535 -20.35 -12.29 22.97
CA THR A 535 -21.33 -11.42 23.63
C THR A 535 -20.72 -10.24 24.38
N TRP A 536 -19.46 -10.33 24.82
CA TRP A 536 -18.77 -9.24 25.52
C TRP A 536 -18.19 -8.18 24.57
N LEU A 537 -18.03 -8.51 23.28
CA LEU A 537 -17.39 -7.65 22.29
C LEU A 537 -18.36 -7.13 21.21
N LEU A 538 -19.67 -7.33 21.36
CA LEU A 538 -20.65 -7.03 20.31
C LEU A 538 -20.63 -5.58 19.80
N ASP A 539 -20.59 -4.60 20.72
CA ASP A 539 -20.49 -3.18 20.36
C ASP A 539 -19.18 -2.86 19.62
N TYR A 540 -18.09 -3.53 20.00
CA TYR A 540 -16.79 -3.38 19.34
C TYR A 540 -16.80 -4.03 17.95
N LEU A 541 -17.23 -5.29 17.84
CA LEU A 541 -17.26 -6.03 16.59
C LEU A 541 -18.17 -5.35 15.57
N SER A 542 -19.37 -4.92 15.97
CA SER A 542 -20.31 -4.25 15.06
C SER A 542 -19.76 -2.98 14.42
N LYS A 543 -18.82 -2.28 15.07
CA LYS A 543 -18.22 -1.05 14.55
C LYS A 543 -16.95 -1.28 13.72
N ASN A 544 -16.46 -2.52 13.65
CA ASN A 544 -15.25 -2.89 12.91
C ASN A 544 -15.53 -4.04 11.91
N ILE A 545 -16.76 -4.10 11.41
CA ILE A 545 -17.13 -4.94 10.27
C ILE A 545 -17.02 -4.09 9.02
N TYR A 546 -16.19 -4.54 8.09
CA TYR A 546 -16.04 -3.97 6.76
C TYR A 546 -16.31 -5.07 5.73
N PHE A 547 -16.88 -4.69 4.60
CA PHE A 547 -17.35 -5.67 3.63
C PHE A 547 -16.24 -6.53 3.02
N GLU A 548 -15.02 -5.98 2.94
CA GLU A 548 -13.80 -6.72 2.57
C GLU A 548 -13.63 -8.02 3.38
N TYR A 549 -13.94 -8.02 4.67
CA TYR A 549 -13.82 -9.23 5.49
C TYR A 549 -14.80 -10.33 5.08
N SER A 550 -16.00 -9.95 4.66
CA SER A 550 -16.97 -10.91 4.11
C SER A 550 -16.50 -11.47 2.78
N TYR A 551 -15.88 -10.64 1.93
CA TYR A 551 -15.28 -11.11 0.68
C TYR A 551 -14.18 -12.14 0.93
N TYR A 552 -13.19 -11.80 1.76
CA TYR A 552 -12.07 -12.71 2.03
C TYR A 552 -12.46 -13.93 2.87
N ALA A 553 -13.48 -13.84 3.74
CA ALA A 553 -14.03 -15.02 4.41
C ALA A 553 -14.58 -16.00 3.39
N ILE A 554 -15.39 -15.54 2.44
CA ILE A 554 -15.97 -16.37 1.38
C ILE A 554 -14.86 -16.96 0.49
N LYS A 555 -13.89 -16.16 0.05
CA LYS A 555 -12.71 -16.63 -0.70
C LYS A 555 -11.95 -17.74 0.04
N THR A 556 -11.74 -17.57 1.34
CA THR A 556 -11.04 -18.55 2.19
C THR A 556 -11.84 -19.84 2.32
N LEU A 557 -13.16 -19.74 2.52
CA LEU A 557 -14.04 -20.89 2.64
C LEU A 557 -14.13 -21.69 1.33
N GLU A 558 -14.18 -21.02 0.16
CA GLU A 558 -14.12 -21.70 -1.14
C GLU A 558 -12.83 -22.52 -1.29
N LEU A 559 -11.69 -21.92 -0.96
CA LEU A 559 -10.39 -22.59 -1.00
C LEU A 559 -10.36 -23.81 -0.07
N LEU A 560 -10.81 -23.65 1.19
CA LEU A 560 -10.82 -24.73 2.17
C LEU A 560 -11.78 -25.86 1.82
N VAL A 561 -12.92 -25.55 1.19
CA VAL A 561 -13.88 -26.57 0.73
C VAL A 561 -13.30 -27.42 -0.39
N GLU A 562 -12.56 -26.81 -1.32
CA GLU A 562 -11.82 -27.53 -2.36
C GLU A 562 -10.75 -28.44 -1.74
N GLU A 563 -9.91 -27.88 -0.87
CA GLU A 563 -8.80 -28.60 -0.22
C GLU A 563 -9.29 -29.78 0.63
N LEU A 564 -10.31 -29.55 1.45
CA LEU A 564 -10.90 -30.56 2.33
C LEU A 564 -11.86 -31.51 1.59
N ASN A 565 -12.08 -31.32 0.28
CA ASN A 565 -12.99 -32.10 -0.55
C ASN A 565 -14.44 -32.16 0.04
N ILE A 566 -14.94 -31.05 0.56
CA ILE A 566 -16.26 -30.97 1.21
C ILE A 566 -17.40 -30.86 0.19
N GLY A 567 -17.14 -30.27 -1.00
CA GLY A 567 -18.11 -30.10 -2.06
C GLY A 567 -18.23 -28.64 -2.49
N ASP A 568 -19.43 -28.07 -2.36
CA ASP A 568 -19.72 -26.67 -2.68
C ASP A 568 -19.75 -25.84 -1.39
N ILE A 569 -19.39 -24.55 -1.45
CA ILE A 569 -19.43 -23.66 -0.28
C ILE A 569 -20.82 -23.57 0.36
N THR A 570 -21.89 -23.74 -0.42
CA THR A 570 -23.28 -23.78 0.05
C THR A 570 -23.59 -24.98 0.96
N PHE A 571 -22.67 -25.94 1.10
CA PHE A 571 -22.78 -27.05 2.06
C PHE A 571 -22.25 -26.72 3.46
N LEU A 572 -21.60 -25.56 3.63
CA LEU A 572 -21.14 -25.10 4.93
C LEU A 572 -22.29 -24.53 5.78
N ASP A 573 -22.13 -24.56 7.10
CA ASP A 573 -23.16 -24.15 8.07
C ASP A 573 -23.01 -22.66 8.45
N PHE A 574 -23.27 -21.76 7.49
CA PHE A 574 -23.41 -20.33 7.75
C PHE A 574 -24.72 -19.78 7.13
N ASP A 575 -25.21 -18.67 7.65
CA ASP A 575 -26.51 -18.10 7.26
C ASP A 575 -26.36 -17.25 5.98
N ILE A 576 -26.45 -17.91 4.82
CA ILE A 576 -26.45 -17.25 3.50
C ILE A 576 -27.56 -16.19 3.39
N PRO A 577 -28.83 -16.44 3.79
CA PRO A 577 -29.86 -15.40 3.81
C PRO A 577 -29.49 -14.16 4.62
N ALA A 578 -28.83 -14.30 5.77
CA ALA A 578 -28.36 -13.17 6.57
C ALA A 578 -27.30 -12.36 5.82
N LEU A 579 -26.29 -13.00 5.23
CA LEU A 579 -25.28 -12.32 4.42
C LEU A 579 -25.89 -11.59 3.22
N ARG A 580 -26.85 -12.22 2.53
CA ARG A 580 -27.60 -11.57 1.45
C ARG A 580 -28.36 -10.34 1.95
N SER A 581 -29.01 -10.43 3.11
CA SER A 581 -29.70 -9.28 3.71
C SER A 581 -28.75 -8.13 4.05
N TYR A 582 -27.53 -8.43 4.52
CA TYR A 582 -26.50 -7.42 4.75
C TYR A 582 -26.12 -6.72 3.43
N ILE A 583 -25.91 -7.48 2.36
CA ILE A 583 -25.63 -6.94 1.03
C ILE A 583 -26.76 -6.03 0.54
N ASP A 584 -28.01 -6.51 0.63
CA ASP A 584 -29.18 -5.77 0.16
C ASP A 584 -29.39 -4.46 0.95
N ASN A 585 -29.07 -4.44 2.25
CA ASN A 585 -29.18 -3.24 3.10
C ASN A 585 -28.18 -2.14 2.71
N ASN A 586 -27.03 -2.52 2.15
CA ASN A 586 -25.96 -1.61 1.74
C ASN A 586 -25.96 -1.34 0.22
N LEU A 587 -26.92 -1.91 -0.50
CA LEU A 587 -27.07 -1.73 -1.94
C LEU A 587 -27.65 -0.33 -2.24
N VAL A 588 -26.96 0.43 -3.09
CA VAL A 588 -27.48 1.68 -3.64
C VAL A 588 -27.93 1.44 -5.07
N GLU A 589 -29.24 1.51 -5.29
CA GLU A 589 -29.84 1.37 -6.62
C GLU A 589 -30.61 2.63 -7.01
N THR A 590 -30.20 3.24 -8.13
CA THR A 590 -30.90 4.37 -8.76
C THR A 590 -31.57 3.91 -10.07
N SER A 591 -32.12 4.85 -10.84
CA SER A 591 -32.62 4.55 -12.19
C SER A 591 -31.51 4.23 -13.19
N GLU A 592 -30.25 4.62 -12.92
CA GLU A 592 -29.14 4.52 -13.87
C GLU A 592 -28.04 3.55 -13.43
N VAL A 593 -27.69 3.57 -12.15
CA VAL A 593 -26.57 2.81 -11.58
C VAL A 593 -26.99 1.98 -10.37
N LEU A 594 -26.22 0.93 -10.12
CA LEU A 594 -26.33 0.03 -8.97
C LEU A 594 -24.92 -0.22 -8.45
N TYR A 595 -24.70 -0.13 -7.14
CA TYR A 595 -23.38 -0.37 -6.52
C TYR A 595 -23.53 -0.74 -5.04
N PHE A 596 -22.46 -1.29 -4.46
CA PHE A 596 -22.37 -1.53 -3.02
C PHE A 596 -21.81 -0.29 -2.32
N ASN A 597 -22.49 0.21 -1.30
CA ASN A 597 -21.99 1.31 -0.48
C ASN A 597 -21.22 0.76 0.73
N PRO A 598 -19.90 1.00 0.83
CA PRO A 598 -19.10 0.53 1.96
C PRO A 598 -19.30 1.32 3.27
N ASP A 599 -20.02 2.45 3.24
CA ASP A 599 -20.26 3.37 4.37
C ASP A 599 -19.03 4.10 4.95
N TYR A 600 -17.81 3.57 4.78
CA TYR A 600 -16.57 4.18 5.29
C TYR A 600 -15.77 4.99 4.27
N SER A 601 -16.13 4.95 2.98
CA SER A 601 -15.43 5.67 1.92
C SER A 601 -16.42 6.18 0.87
N ASN A 602 -16.14 7.38 0.35
CA ASN A 602 -16.81 7.94 -0.82
C ASN A 602 -15.92 7.93 -2.07
N ASP A 603 -14.71 7.37 -1.97
CA ASP A 603 -13.83 7.20 -3.11
C ASP A 603 -14.43 6.22 -4.11
N ILE A 604 -14.42 6.61 -5.38
CA ILE A 604 -15.11 5.85 -6.42
C ILE A 604 -14.38 4.54 -6.75
N ALA A 605 -13.06 4.48 -6.63
CA ALA A 605 -12.31 3.25 -6.85
C ALA A 605 -12.61 2.25 -5.73
N THR A 606 -12.69 2.69 -4.47
CA THR A 606 -13.11 1.87 -3.33
C THR A 606 -14.56 1.39 -3.45
N ILE A 607 -15.48 2.23 -3.96
CA ILE A 607 -16.87 1.81 -4.25
C ILE A 607 -16.92 0.73 -5.34
N ILE A 608 -16.14 0.87 -6.42
CA ILE A 608 -16.08 -0.13 -7.50
C ILE A 608 -15.46 -1.45 -7.01
N GLU A 609 -14.42 -1.39 -6.19
CA GLU A 609 -13.82 -2.55 -5.50
C GLU A 609 -14.84 -3.30 -4.63
N ASN A 610 -15.55 -2.58 -3.74
CA ASN A 610 -16.56 -3.22 -2.90
C ASN A 610 -17.77 -3.72 -3.73
N THR A 611 -18.06 -3.09 -4.87
CA THR A 611 -19.06 -3.60 -5.81
C THR A 611 -18.59 -4.90 -6.48
N TYR A 612 -17.30 -5.02 -6.81
CA TYR A 612 -16.69 -6.28 -7.25
C TYR A 612 -16.81 -7.37 -6.19
N TYR A 613 -16.50 -7.05 -4.92
CA TYR A 613 -16.66 -7.97 -3.79
C TYR A 613 -18.09 -8.49 -3.66
N MET A 614 -19.09 -7.61 -3.81
CA MET A 614 -20.50 -7.98 -3.79
C MET A 614 -20.85 -8.96 -4.89
N ILE A 615 -20.47 -8.64 -6.13
CA ILE A 615 -20.74 -9.50 -7.29
C ILE A 615 -20.08 -10.87 -7.11
N TYR A 616 -18.84 -10.89 -6.63
CA TYR A 616 -18.10 -12.13 -6.38
C TYR A 616 -18.84 -13.00 -5.36
N ILE A 617 -19.18 -12.47 -4.18
CA ILE A 617 -19.87 -13.23 -3.14
C ILE A 617 -21.20 -13.78 -3.65
N LEU A 618 -22.00 -12.96 -4.34
CA LEU A 618 -23.30 -13.40 -4.85
C LEU A 618 -23.17 -14.51 -5.90
N LYS A 619 -22.11 -14.49 -6.71
CA LYS A 619 -21.81 -15.55 -7.67
C LYS A 619 -21.28 -16.82 -7.02
N ALA A 620 -20.34 -16.70 -6.08
CA ALA A 620 -19.80 -17.82 -5.32
C ALA A 620 -20.90 -18.62 -4.59
N LEU A 621 -21.96 -17.93 -4.16
CA LEU A 621 -23.09 -18.52 -3.44
C LEU A 621 -24.28 -18.91 -4.34
N ASP A 622 -24.16 -18.80 -5.67
CA ASP A 622 -25.23 -19.08 -6.65
C ASP A 622 -26.56 -18.32 -6.36
N ILE A 623 -26.44 -17.05 -5.95
CA ILE A 623 -27.58 -16.16 -5.62
C ILE A 623 -27.52 -14.80 -6.34
N TYR A 624 -26.71 -14.70 -7.39
CA TYR A 624 -26.60 -13.48 -8.19
C TYR A 624 -27.91 -13.16 -8.92
N ASP A 625 -28.48 -11.99 -8.61
CA ASP A 625 -29.72 -11.47 -9.20
C ASP A 625 -29.68 -9.93 -9.20
N LEU A 626 -28.67 -9.36 -9.86
CA LEU A 626 -28.47 -7.90 -9.99
C LEU A 626 -28.63 -7.46 -11.46
N ASP A 627 -28.87 -6.16 -11.66
CA ASP A 627 -29.02 -5.57 -13.01
C ASP A 627 -27.64 -5.25 -13.63
N ASP A 628 -27.18 -6.15 -14.49
CA ASP A 628 -25.91 -6.02 -15.25
C ASP A 628 -25.81 -4.71 -16.04
N GLN A 629 -26.92 -4.18 -16.55
CA GLN A 629 -26.91 -2.93 -17.32
C GLN A 629 -26.61 -1.73 -16.41
N LYS A 630 -27.12 -1.73 -15.18
CA LYS A 630 -26.82 -0.68 -14.20
C LYS A 630 -25.40 -0.74 -13.67
N LEU A 631 -24.86 -1.95 -13.48
CA LEU A 631 -23.46 -2.17 -13.14
C LEU A 631 -22.53 -1.71 -14.27
N MET A 632 -22.89 -2.02 -15.53
CA MET A 632 -22.16 -1.52 -16.69
C MET A 632 -22.21 0.01 -16.79
N ASN A 633 -23.36 0.64 -16.49
CA ASN A 633 -23.49 2.10 -16.45
C ASN A 633 -22.61 2.73 -15.35
N LEU A 634 -22.51 2.09 -14.17
CA LEU A 634 -21.64 2.55 -13.09
C LEU A 634 -20.19 2.69 -13.60
N ILE A 635 -19.68 1.65 -14.28
CA ILE A 635 -18.32 1.66 -14.82
C ILE A 635 -18.17 2.75 -15.88
N TYR A 636 -19.06 2.84 -16.87
CA TYR A 636 -18.95 3.87 -17.92
C TYR A 636 -18.99 5.30 -17.39
N GLN A 637 -19.73 5.56 -16.30
CA GLN A 637 -19.81 6.89 -15.69
C GLN A 637 -18.58 7.26 -14.85
N ASN A 638 -17.79 6.27 -14.42
CA ASN A 638 -16.76 6.44 -13.39
C ASN A 638 -15.38 5.84 -13.74
N LEU A 639 -15.19 5.38 -14.98
CA LEU A 639 -13.92 4.85 -15.43
C LEU A 639 -12.86 5.94 -15.40
N ASP A 640 -11.84 5.77 -14.56
CA ASP A 640 -10.76 6.74 -14.35
C ASP A 640 -9.41 6.17 -14.82
N TYR A 641 -8.92 6.71 -15.94
CA TYR A 641 -7.63 6.32 -16.51
C TYR A 641 -6.41 6.90 -15.77
N GLY A 642 -6.63 7.65 -14.69
CA GLY A 642 -5.57 8.09 -13.76
C GLY A 642 -5.29 7.10 -12.62
N SER A 643 -6.17 6.12 -12.41
CA SER A 643 -6.11 5.19 -11.26
C SER A 643 -6.10 3.73 -11.72
N ILE A 644 -5.00 3.02 -11.46
CA ILE A 644 -4.90 1.60 -11.84
C ILE A 644 -5.87 0.72 -11.05
N LYS A 645 -6.20 1.11 -9.80
CA LYS A 645 -7.19 0.46 -8.95
C LYS A 645 -8.58 0.49 -9.59
N ASN A 646 -9.00 1.68 -10.06
CA ASN A 646 -10.28 1.86 -10.74
C ASN A 646 -10.38 0.98 -12.00
N ILE A 647 -9.33 1.01 -12.84
CA ILE A 647 -9.26 0.19 -14.06
C ILE A 647 -9.33 -1.29 -13.72
N TYR A 648 -8.52 -1.75 -12.76
CA TYR A 648 -8.43 -3.15 -12.39
C TYR A 648 -9.78 -3.69 -11.92
N PHE A 649 -10.44 -3.06 -10.94
CA PHE A 649 -11.72 -3.56 -10.46
C PHE A 649 -12.86 -3.39 -11.47
N SER A 650 -12.81 -2.35 -12.32
CA SER A 650 -13.73 -2.24 -13.47
C SER A 650 -13.54 -3.40 -14.46
N TYR A 651 -12.28 -3.77 -14.74
CA TYR A 651 -11.91 -4.92 -15.56
C TYR A 651 -12.40 -6.23 -14.93
N LYS A 652 -12.18 -6.46 -13.63
CA LYS A 652 -12.64 -7.68 -12.93
C LYS A 652 -14.15 -7.80 -12.91
N ILE A 653 -14.90 -6.70 -12.76
CA ILE A 653 -16.38 -6.74 -12.90
C ILE A 653 -16.76 -7.09 -14.33
N SER A 654 -16.13 -6.45 -15.32
CA SER A 654 -16.39 -6.70 -16.73
C SER A 654 -16.14 -8.17 -17.11
N GLU A 655 -15.05 -8.74 -16.63
CA GLU A 655 -14.68 -10.14 -16.82
C GLU A 655 -15.68 -11.07 -16.13
N LEU A 656 -15.94 -10.85 -14.84
CA LEU A 656 -16.78 -11.71 -14.04
C LEU A 656 -18.23 -11.74 -14.53
N LEU A 657 -18.73 -10.65 -15.11
CA LEU A 657 -20.10 -10.54 -15.64
C LEU A 657 -20.18 -10.65 -17.17
N GLU A 658 -19.06 -10.87 -17.86
CA GLU A 658 -18.98 -10.85 -19.33
C GLU A 658 -19.54 -9.56 -19.96
N LEU A 659 -19.34 -8.42 -19.28
CA LEU A 659 -19.70 -7.10 -19.83
C LEU A 659 -18.73 -6.78 -20.96
N ASN A 660 -19.25 -6.35 -22.11
CA ASN A 660 -18.42 -5.93 -23.23
C ASN A 660 -18.01 -4.45 -23.07
N ILE A 661 -17.25 -4.14 -22.02
CA ILE A 661 -16.74 -2.79 -21.76
C ILE A 661 -15.49 -2.55 -22.62
N ASP A 662 -15.51 -1.46 -23.35
CA ASP A 662 -14.40 -1.03 -24.21
C ASP A 662 -13.45 -0.13 -23.42
N PHE A 663 -12.33 -0.69 -22.97
CA PHE A 663 -11.28 0.07 -22.29
C PHE A 663 -10.34 0.69 -23.33
N GLU A 664 -9.98 1.97 -23.14
CA GLU A 664 -9.03 2.65 -24.01
C GLU A 664 -7.60 2.16 -23.76
N ASN A 665 -7.21 1.08 -24.45
CA ASN A 665 -5.92 0.41 -24.27
C ASN A 665 -4.71 1.37 -24.30
N GLU A 666 -4.72 2.41 -25.15
CA GLU A 666 -3.61 3.37 -25.20
C GLU A 666 -3.46 4.16 -23.89
N LEU A 667 -4.59 4.59 -23.30
CA LEU A 667 -4.58 5.31 -22.02
C LEU A 667 -4.12 4.41 -20.89
N VAL A 668 -4.61 3.16 -20.83
CA VAL A 668 -4.18 2.19 -19.80
C VAL A 668 -2.70 1.84 -19.95
N ASN A 669 -2.23 1.60 -21.17
CA ASN A 669 -0.81 1.34 -21.43
C ASN A 669 0.07 2.50 -20.97
N ASN A 670 -0.33 3.74 -21.25
CA ASN A 670 0.39 4.94 -20.82
C ASN A 670 0.36 5.11 -19.30
N LEU A 671 -0.77 4.84 -18.65
CA LEU A 671 -0.87 4.85 -17.18
C LEU A 671 0.16 3.89 -16.57
N VAL A 672 0.21 2.63 -17.03
CA VAL A 672 1.15 1.62 -16.51
C VAL A 672 2.61 2.06 -16.67
N GLN A 673 2.94 2.78 -17.75
CA GLN A 673 4.28 3.36 -17.92
C GLN A 673 4.55 4.49 -16.93
N ASN A 674 3.57 5.34 -16.67
CA ASN A 674 3.71 6.51 -15.81
C ASN A 674 3.77 6.16 -14.32
N ILE A 675 3.06 5.10 -13.90
CA ILE A 675 3.05 4.64 -12.50
C ILE A 675 4.24 3.72 -12.16
N PHE A 676 5.06 3.35 -13.16
CA PHE A 676 6.26 2.56 -12.93
C PHE A 676 7.44 3.45 -12.49
N SER A 677 8.02 3.13 -11.34
CA SER A 677 9.22 3.78 -10.84
C SER A 677 10.48 3.01 -11.22
N GLU A 678 11.32 3.61 -12.05
CA GLU A 678 12.60 3.04 -12.45
C GLU A 678 13.61 2.92 -11.31
N ASP A 679 13.51 3.77 -10.28
CA ASP A 679 14.50 3.82 -9.19
C ASP A 679 14.32 2.66 -8.20
N ILE A 680 13.06 2.26 -7.96
CA ILE A 680 12.71 1.16 -7.05
C ILE A 680 12.22 -0.10 -7.77
N LYS A 681 12.05 -0.04 -9.10
CA LYS A 681 11.51 -1.11 -9.96
C LYS A 681 10.18 -1.64 -9.45
N GLU A 682 9.22 -0.73 -9.30
CA GLU A 682 7.90 -1.07 -8.75
C GLU A 682 6.81 -0.11 -9.26
N PHE A 683 5.55 -0.49 -9.09
CA PHE A 683 4.38 0.28 -9.54
C PHE A 683 3.64 0.97 -8.40
N SER A 684 3.17 2.20 -8.64
CA SER A 684 2.26 2.94 -7.74
C SER A 684 0.80 2.86 -8.21
N PRO A 685 -0.21 3.12 -7.38
CA PRO A 685 -1.61 3.16 -7.81
C PRO A 685 -1.90 4.25 -8.84
N SER A 686 -1.23 5.40 -8.70
CA SER A 686 -1.35 6.56 -9.57
C SER A 686 0.00 7.27 -9.72
N GLU A 687 0.12 8.19 -10.69
CA GLU A 687 1.36 8.95 -10.91
C GLU A 687 1.68 9.83 -9.69
N GLY A 688 2.87 9.65 -9.12
CA GLY A 688 3.34 10.41 -7.96
C GLY A 688 2.87 9.91 -6.60
N GLU A 689 2.04 8.86 -6.57
CA GLU A 689 1.68 8.16 -5.33
C GLU A 689 2.75 7.15 -4.92
N MET A 690 2.70 6.71 -3.66
CA MET A 690 3.60 5.68 -3.16
C MET A 690 3.24 4.31 -3.73
N VAL A 691 4.23 3.41 -3.72
CA VAL A 691 4.00 2.02 -4.11
C VAL A 691 2.97 1.39 -3.20
N ASP A 692 2.04 0.69 -3.84
CA ASP A 692 1.12 -0.25 -3.22
C ASP A 692 1.51 -1.66 -3.67
N GLN A 693 1.53 -2.59 -2.73
CA GLN A 693 2.04 -3.94 -2.97
C GLN A 693 1.19 -4.72 -3.97
N GLU A 694 -0.11 -4.43 -4.09
CA GLU A 694 -1.02 -5.21 -4.95
C GLU A 694 -0.96 -4.82 -6.43
N VAL A 695 -0.52 -3.59 -6.73
CA VAL A 695 -0.58 -3.04 -8.09
C VAL A 695 0.21 -3.90 -9.07
N PHE A 696 1.34 -4.48 -8.63
CA PHE A 696 2.11 -5.38 -9.46
C PHE A 696 1.32 -6.63 -9.86
N LEU A 697 0.56 -7.22 -8.93
CA LEU A 697 -0.30 -8.37 -9.22
C LEU A 697 -1.44 -7.97 -10.17
N TRP A 698 -2.10 -6.83 -9.95
CA TRP A 698 -3.16 -6.35 -10.82
C TRP A 698 -2.69 -6.15 -12.26
N ILE A 699 -1.51 -5.55 -12.44
CA ILE A 699 -0.87 -5.38 -13.75
C ILE A 699 -0.53 -6.73 -14.36
N CYS A 700 0.00 -7.68 -13.58
CA CYS A 700 0.33 -9.03 -14.04
C CYS A 700 -0.91 -9.79 -14.52
N GLU A 701 -2.00 -9.79 -13.74
CA GLU A 701 -3.27 -10.41 -14.10
C GLU A 701 -3.82 -9.81 -15.39
N MET A 702 -3.99 -8.48 -15.45
CA MET A 702 -4.47 -7.83 -16.66
C MET A 702 -3.54 -8.08 -17.86
N ALA A 703 -2.23 -8.17 -17.66
CA ALA A 703 -1.28 -8.47 -18.74
C ALA A 703 -1.36 -9.92 -19.25
N GLN A 704 -1.76 -10.89 -18.43
CA GLN A 704 -1.87 -12.30 -18.84
C GLN A 704 -3.28 -12.69 -19.28
N GLU A 705 -4.31 -12.12 -18.65
CA GLU A 705 -5.69 -12.61 -18.76
C GLU A 705 -6.57 -11.73 -19.65
N SER A 706 -6.23 -10.44 -19.82
CA SER A 706 -7.07 -9.55 -20.63
C SER A 706 -7.08 -9.94 -22.11
N GLN A 707 -8.25 -9.77 -22.72
CA GLN A 707 -8.47 -10.19 -24.11
C GLN A 707 -7.57 -9.44 -25.10
N LEU A 708 -7.10 -10.16 -26.12
CA LEU A 708 -6.38 -9.55 -27.23
C LEU A 708 -7.29 -8.65 -28.07
N THR A 709 -6.72 -7.53 -28.48
CA THR A 709 -7.25 -6.57 -29.44
C THR A 709 -6.35 -6.55 -30.68
N ILE A 710 -6.99 -6.34 -31.84
CA ILE A 710 -6.30 -6.21 -33.13
C ILE A 710 -6.63 -4.83 -33.66
N ASN A 711 -5.64 -3.94 -33.70
CA ASN A 711 -5.80 -2.65 -34.35
C ASN A 711 -5.33 -2.78 -35.79
N VAL A 712 -6.15 -2.36 -36.75
CA VAL A 712 -5.86 -2.50 -38.18
C VAL A 712 -5.89 -1.14 -38.87
N GLU A 713 -4.80 -0.84 -39.58
CA GLU A 713 -4.70 0.28 -40.50
C GLU A 713 -4.66 -0.27 -41.93
N THR A 714 -5.62 0.15 -42.75
CA THR A 714 -5.70 -0.34 -44.13
C THR A 714 -6.47 0.61 -45.04
N GLN A 715 -6.37 0.39 -46.34
CA GLN A 715 -7.06 1.17 -47.36
C GLN A 715 -8.55 0.77 -47.40
N THR A 716 -9.45 1.76 -47.39
CA THR A 716 -10.90 1.52 -47.48
C THR A 716 -11.35 1.05 -48.87
N SER A 717 -10.52 1.27 -49.89
CA SER A 717 -10.78 0.78 -51.24
C SER A 717 -9.48 0.46 -51.99
N VAL A 718 -9.53 -0.56 -52.85
CA VAL A 718 -8.38 -1.02 -53.65
C VAL A 718 -8.80 -1.27 -55.10
N ALA A 719 -7.96 -0.91 -56.05
CA ALA A 719 -8.22 -1.20 -57.45
C ALA A 719 -8.09 -2.71 -57.72
N LEU A 720 -8.95 -3.28 -58.56
CA LEU A 720 -8.71 -4.62 -59.13
C LEU A 720 -7.38 -4.57 -59.91
N GLY A 721 -6.46 -5.49 -59.61
CA GLY A 721 -5.09 -5.46 -60.12
C GLY A 721 -4.08 -4.69 -59.25
N GLY A 722 -4.56 -3.99 -58.21
CA GLY A 722 -3.73 -3.24 -57.27
C GLY A 722 -3.22 -4.08 -56.09
N THR A 723 -2.47 -3.42 -55.20
CA THR A 723 -1.95 -4.01 -53.97
C THR A 723 -2.75 -3.48 -52.77
N LEU A 724 -3.27 -4.40 -51.96
CA LEU A 724 -3.87 -4.11 -50.68
C LEU A 724 -2.79 -4.17 -49.60
N ASN A 725 -2.57 -3.04 -48.91
CA ASN A 725 -1.65 -2.97 -47.78
C ASN A 725 -2.47 -3.03 -46.49
N ILE A 726 -2.11 -3.98 -45.63
CA ILE A 726 -2.71 -4.14 -44.31
C ILE A 726 -1.58 -4.03 -43.29
N THR A 727 -1.66 -3.05 -42.41
CA THR A 727 -0.86 -2.94 -41.20
C THR A 727 -1.74 -3.25 -40.00
N ALA A 728 -1.22 -3.97 -39.03
CA ALA A 728 -1.94 -4.31 -37.82
C ALA A 728 -1.01 -4.36 -36.61
N SER A 729 -1.54 -4.07 -35.44
CA SER A 729 -0.89 -4.32 -34.16
C SER A 729 -1.79 -5.20 -33.29
N VAL A 730 -1.17 -6.02 -32.46
CA VAL A 730 -1.85 -6.90 -31.51
C VAL A 730 -1.40 -6.48 -30.12
N SER A 731 -2.36 -6.24 -29.24
CA SER A 731 -2.14 -5.82 -27.86
C SER A 731 -3.24 -6.39 -26.97
N ASN A 732 -3.02 -6.41 -25.66
CA ASN A 732 -4.12 -6.46 -24.70
C ASN A 732 -4.15 -5.15 -23.90
N LEU A 733 -4.81 -5.16 -22.75
CA LEU A 733 -5.00 -3.97 -21.94
C LEU A 733 -3.67 -3.37 -21.44
N ILE A 734 -2.65 -4.20 -21.21
CA ILE A 734 -1.39 -3.80 -20.54
C ILE A 734 -0.15 -3.92 -21.43
N ILE A 735 -0.11 -4.88 -22.35
CA ILE A 735 1.07 -5.14 -23.18
C ILE A 735 0.74 -5.11 -24.67
N SER A 736 1.65 -4.50 -25.42
CA SER A 736 1.69 -4.53 -26.89
C SER A 736 2.81 -5.45 -27.42
N TYR A 737 3.71 -5.88 -26.54
CA TYR A 737 4.77 -6.83 -26.84
C TYR A 737 4.53 -8.13 -26.08
N PHE A 738 4.56 -9.25 -26.80
CA PHE A 738 4.39 -10.59 -26.26
C PHE A 738 5.66 -11.39 -26.54
N GLU A 739 6.26 -12.01 -25.52
CA GLU A 739 7.41 -12.90 -25.70
C GLU A 739 7.04 -14.17 -26.48
N ARG A 740 5.77 -14.56 -26.41
CA ARG A 740 5.25 -15.72 -27.14
C ARG A 740 5.23 -15.41 -28.64
N ASN A 741 5.66 -16.36 -29.47
CA ASN A 741 5.69 -16.22 -30.94
C ASN A 741 4.25 -16.15 -31.52
N LEU A 742 3.59 -15.00 -31.40
CA LEU A 742 2.31 -14.76 -32.05
C LEU A 742 2.48 -14.71 -33.57
N THR A 743 1.63 -15.43 -34.29
CA THR A 743 1.57 -15.38 -35.75
C THR A 743 0.27 -14.71 -36.18
N LEU A 744 0.35 -13.56 -36.85
CA LEU A 744 -0.79 -12.91 -37.48
C LEU A 744 -0.95 -13.35 -38.94
N MET A 745 -2.16 -13.74 -39.30
CA MET A 745 -2.56 -14.18 -40.64
C MET A 745 -3.71 -13.34 -41.17
N PHE A 746 -3.69 -12.98 -42.45
CA PHE A 746 -4.86 -12.52 -43.18
C PHE A 746 -5.45 -13.69 -43.95
N GLU A 747 -6.71 -14.06 -43.67
CA GLU A 747 -7.39 -15.18 -44.30
C GLU A 747 -8.61 -14.71 -45.08
N SER A 748 -8.69 -15.08 -46.36
CA SER A 748 -9.82 -14.76 -47.22
C SER A 748 -10.14 -15.92 -48.16
N ILE A 749 -11.42 -16.25 -48.30
CA ILE A 749 -11.87 -17.18 -49.35
C ILE A 749 -11.53 -16.64 -50.75
N GLN A 750 -11.52 -15.32 -50.90
CA GLN A 750 -11.26 -14.65 -52.19
C GLN A 750 -9.77 -14.53 -52.50
N LEU A 751 -8.94 -14.22 -51.48
CA LEU A 751 -7.52 -13.92 -51.69
C LEU A 751 -6.55 -14.99 -51.14
N GLY A 752 -7.04 -16.02 -50.44
CA GLY A 752 -6.21 -17.02 -49.75
C GLY A 752 -5.75 -16.55 -48.37
N SER A 753 -4.82 -17.31 -47.77
CA SER A 753 -4.21 -16.99 -46.47
C SER A 753 -2.79 -16.42 -46.66
N HIS A 754 -2.50 -15.29 -46.00
CA HIS A 754 -1.23 -14.58 -46.08
C HIS A 754 -0.68 -14.32 -44.68
N LYS A 755 0.56 -14.72 -44.43
CA LYS A 755 1.24 -14.45 -43.16
C LYS A 755 1.77 -13.02 -43.16
N PHE A 756 1.56 -12.30 -42.06
CA PHE A 756 2.16 -10.99 -41.87
C PHE A 756 3.66 -11.08 -41.58
N ASN A 757 4.41 -10.07 -42.01
CA ASN A 757 5.78 -9.85 -41.55
C ASN A 757 5.76 -9.04 -40.26
N THR A 758 6.58 -9.43 -39.28
CA THR A 758 6.68 -8.75 -37.99
C THR A 758 7.86 -7.77 -37.97
N THR A 759 7.66 -6.60 -37.37
CA THR A 759 8.72 -5.63 -37.05
C THR A 759 9.11 -5.72 -35.56
N PHE A 760 10.06 -4.90 -35.11
CA PHE A 760 10.64 -4.99 -33.75
C PHE A 760 9.66 -4.70 -32.59
N ASP A 761 8.46 -4.18 -32.87
CA ASP A 761 7.48 -3.78 -31.84
C ASP A 761 6.10 -4.43 -32.04
N ASN A 762 6.04 -5.70 -32.47
CA ASN A 762 4.79 -6.42 -32.76
C ASN A 762 3.83 -5.69 -33.74
N HIS A 763 4.38 -4.79 -34.55
CA HIS A 763 3.65 -4.24 -35.69
C HIS A 763 3.82 -5.19 -36.88
N PHE A 764 2.68 -5.62 -37.39
CA PHE A 764 2.54 -6.57 -38.48
C PHE A 764 2.21 -5.84 -39.77
N PHE A 765 2.84 -6.21 -40.88
CA PHE A 765 2.42 -5.73 -42.19
C PHE A 765 2.33 -6.87 -43.22
N VAL A 766 1.36 -6.78 -44.12
CA VAL A 766 1.22 -7.68 -45.27
C VAL A 766 0.77 -6.90 -46.50
N GLU A 767 1.32 -7.27 -47.65
CA GLU A 767 0.92 -6.74 -48.95
C GLU A 767 0.26 -7.88 -49.74
N VAL A 768 -1.01 -7.70 -50.10
CA VAL A 768 -1.80 -8.71 -50.81
C VAL A 768 -2.18 -8.17 -52.19
N THR A 769 -1.77 -8.86 -53.25
CA THR A 769 -2.15 -8.46 -54.61
C THR A 769 -3.60 -8.87 -54.91
N VAL A 770 -4.44 -7.91 -55.31
CA VAL A 770 -5.83 -8.16 -55.68
C VAL A 770 -5.90 -8.48 -57.17
N PRO A 771 -6.38 -9.67 -57.58
CA PRO A 771 -6.44 -10.03 -59.00
C PRO A 771 -7.45 -9.18 -59.79
N HIS A 772 -7.27 -9.06 -61.10
CA HIS A 772 -8.20 -8.38 -62.02
C HIS A 772 -9.55 -9.12 -62.22
N ASN A 773 -9.93 -10.03 -61.33
CA ASN A 773 -11.10 -10.87 -61.49
C ASN A 773 -12.39 -10.11 -61.11
N PRO A 774 -13.39 -9.99 -62.01
CA PRO A 774 -14.64 -9.29 -61.74
C PRO A 774 -15.42 -9.84 -60.53
N ASN A 775 -15.20 -11.10 -60.14
CA ASN A 775 -15.84 -11.72 -58.97
C ASN A 775 -15.37 -11.13 -57.62
N PHE A 776 -14.34 -10.29 -57.63
CA PHE A 776 -13.87 -9.58 -56.45
C PHE A 776 -14.47 -8.17 -56.32
N TYR A 777 -15.41 -7.80 -57.21
CA TYR A 777 -16.23 -6.60 -57.13
C TYR A 777 -17.63 -6.90 -56.56
N PRO A 778 -18.22 -6.01 -55.72
CA PRO A 778 -17.68 -4.73 -55.25
C PRO A 778 -16.85 -4.82 -53.95
N THR A 779 -16.77 -6.00 -53.32
CA THR A 779 -16.25 -6.13 -51.97
C THR A 779 -15.43 -7.40 -51.78
N ILE A 780 -14.32 -7.28 -51.05
CA ILE A 780 -13.52 -8.39 -50.55
C ILE A 780 -13.75 -8.53 -49.04
N TYR A 781 -13.99 -9.76 -48.59
CA TYR A 781 -14.13 -10.15 -47.20
C TYR A 781 -12.89 -10.95 -46.79
N GLY A 782 -12.36 -10.64 -45.62
CA GLY A 782 -11.32 -11.44 -44.99
C GLY A 782 -11.37 -11.35 -43.48
N LYS A 783 -10.45 -12.07 -42.85
CA LYS A 783 -10.25 -12.10 -41.41
C LYS A 783 -8.78 -11.89 -41.09
N LEU A 784 -8.50 -11.13 -40.04
CA LEU A 784 -7.23 -11.18 -39.34
C LEU A 784 -7.34 -12.24 -38.26
N VAL A 785 -6.39 -13.16 -38.20
CA VAL A 785 -6.38 -14.27 -37.25
C VAL A 785 -5.04 -14.30 -36.54
N VAL A 786 -5.06 -14.24 -35.20
CA VAL A 786 -3.90 -14.37 -34.34
C VAL A 786 -3.80 -15.82 -33.88
N TYR A 787 -2.63 -16.41 -34.12
CA TYR A 787 -2.29 -17.77 -33.69
C TYR A 787 -1.21 -17.76 -32.62
N GLU A 788 -1.37 -18.63 -31.63
CA GLU A 788 -0.32 -19.06 -30.72
C GLU A 788 -0.01 -20.53 -31.00
N GLY A 789 1.17 -20.78 -31.59
CA GLY A 789 1.44 -22.08 -32.22
C GLY A 789 0.41 -22.37 -33.33
N ASP A 790 -0.37 -23.44 -33.16
CA ASP A 790 -1.42 -23.86 -34.09
C ASP A 790 -2.84 -23.48 -33.62
N ILE A 791 -2.98 -22.82 -32.46
CA ILE A 791 -4.27 -22.48 -31.85
C ILE A 791 -4.67 -21.08 -32.27
N ASN A 792 -5.88 -20.93 -32.82
CA ASN A 792 -6.49 -19.62 -33.06
C ASN A 792 -6.96 -19.04 -31.74
N ILE A 793 -6.39 -17.91 -31.34
CA ILE A 793 -6.70 -17.25 -30.06
C ILE A 793 -7.50 -15.94 -30.25
N LYS A 794 -7.50 -15.34 -31.44
CA LYS A 794 -8.32 -14.16 -31.76
C LYS A 794 -8.55 -14.04 -33.26
N GLU A 795 -9.77 -13.63 -33.64
CA GLU A 795 -10.06 -13.23 -35.02
C GLU A 795 -10.83 -11.90 -35.11
N MET A 796 -10.57 -11.13 -36.17
CA MET A 796 -11.29 -9.91 -36.52
C MET A 796 -11.69 -9.96 -38.00
N SER A 797 -12.96 -9.69 -38.31
CA SER A 797 -13.43 -9.59 -39.69
C SER A 797 -13.10 -8.22 -40.29
N ILE A 798 -12.59 -8.19 -41.53
CA ILE A 798 -12.27 -6.97 -42.27
C ILE A 798 -12.89 -7.02 -43.67
N THR A 799 -13.26 -5.85 -44.20
CA THR A 799 -13.87 -5.73 -45.53
C THR A 799 -13.27 -4.59 -46.32
N PHE A 800 -13.17 -4.78 -47.64
CA PHE A 800 -12.56 -3.82 -48.55
C PHE A 800 -13.44 -3.60 -49.76
N ASN A 801 -13.67 -2.34 -50.14
CA ASN A 801 -14.34 -2.07 -51.41
C ASN A 801 -13.33 -2.16 -52.56
N THR A 802 -13.75 -2.72 -53.68
CA THR A 802 -12.92 -2.77 -54.88
C THR A 802 -13.49 -1.88 -55.97
N PHE A 803 -12.60 -1.33 -56.80
CA PHE A 803 -12.99 -0.51 -57.95
C PHE A 803 -12.14 -0.85 -59.18
N TYR A 804 -12.65 -0.52 -60.36
CA TYR A 804 -11.90 -0.69 -61.60
C TYR A 804 -11.01 0.52 -61.83
N HIS A 805 -9.76 0.31 -62.27
CA HIS A 805 -8.99 1.39 -62.85
C HIS A 805 -9.66 1.87 -64.16
N GLN A 806 -9.75 3.19 -64.33
CA GLN A 806 -10.45 3.82 -65.46
C GLN A 806 -9.90 3.41 -66.84
N LYS A 807 -8.68 2.86 -66.89
CA LYS A 807 -8.03 2.30 -68.08
C LYS A 807 -8.53 0.89 -68.42
N ASP A 808 -8.77 0.03 -67.43
CA ASP A 808 -9.17 -1.37 -67.62
C ASP A 808 -10.67 -1.51 -67.92
N TYR A 809 -11.47 -0.54 -67.47
CA TYR A 809 -12.90 -0.45 -67.81
C TYR A 809 -13.15 -0.22 -69.32
N GLN A 810 -12.17 0.34 -70.04
CA GLN A 810 -12.26 0.51 -71.50
C GLN A 810 -11.95 -0.77 -72.29
N ASP A 811 -11.18 -1.69 -71.71
CA ASP A 811 -10.80 -2.95 -72.37
C ASP A 811 -11.83 -4.07 -72.12
N GLU A 812 -12.53 -4.09 -70.98
CA GLU A 812 -13.60 -5.07 -70.71
C GLU A 812 -14.93 -4.77 -71.40
N ILE A 813 -15.31 -3.50 -71.54
CA ILE A 813 -16.49 -3.10 -72.32
C ILE A 813 -15.99 -2.69 -73.70
N GLY A 814 -15.64 -3.66 -74.55
CA GLY A 814 -15.12 -3.44 -75.90
C GLY A 814 -16.01 -2.55 -76.78
N GLY A 815 -15.88 -1.23 -76.63
CA GLY A 815 -16.71 -0.23 -77.28
C GLY A 815 -16.42 1.18 -76.77
N THR A 816 -15.82 1.99 -77.64
CA THR A 816 -15.66 3.44 -77.42
C THR A 816 -17.03 4.09 -77.23
N ILE A 817 -17.33 4.55 -76.01
CA ILE A 817 -18.49 5.42 -75.76
C ILE A 817 -18.01 6.87 -75.88
N THR A 818 -18.35 7.53 -76.98
CA THR A 818 -18.17 8.98 -77.11
C THR A 818 -19.31 9.68 -76.35
N LEU A 819 -19.04 10.13 -75.13
CA LEU A 819 -19.96 11.00 -74.38
C LEU A 819 -19.83 12.43 -74.92
N SER A 820 -20.85 12.93 -75.60
CA SER A 820 -21.00 14.37 -75.88
C SER A 820 -21.91 14.95 -74.81
N VAL A 821 -21.34 15.70 -73.85
CA VAL A 821 -22.10 16.38 -72.81
C VAL A 821 -22.39 17.81 -73.25
N LEU A 822 -23.67 18.16 -73.37
CA LEU A 822 -24.11 19.55 -73.56
C LEU A 822 -24.52 20.11 -72.20
N PHE A 823 -23.79 21.09 -71.68
CA PHE A 823 -24.14 21.79 -70.45
C PHE A 823 -25.09 22.96 -70.76
N LEU A 824 -26.27 22.96 -70.13
CA LEU A 824 -27.17 24.10 -70.06
C LEU A 824 -27.39 24.43 -68.59
N THR A 825 -26.86 25.58 -68.15
CA THR A 825 -26.99 26.08 -66.78
C THR A 825 -28.25 26.91 -66.63
N ILE A 826 -29.06 26.59 -65.61
CA ILE A 826 -30.13 27.44 -65.08
C ILE A 826 -29.98 27.47 -63.55
N PRO A 827 -30.31 28.57 -62.85
CA PRO A 827 -30.05 28.70 -61.42
C PRO A 827 -30.95 27.75 -60.62
N GLY A 828 -30.36 26.80 -59.89
CA GLY A 828 -31.07 25.91 -58.94
C GLY A 828 -30.92 24.40 -59.17
N GLY A 829 -30.19 23.93 -60.19
CA GLY A 829 -29.88 22.49 -60.36
C GLY A 829 -29.44 22.11 -61.77
N VAL A 830 -28.69 21.01 -61.90
CA VAL A 830 -28.18 20.46 -63.17
C VAL A 830 -29.06 19.28 -63.61
N ILE A 831 -29.54 19.27 -64.86
CA ILE A 831 -30.18 18.10 -65.49
C ILE A 831 -29.26 17.58 -66.60
N ILE A 832 -28.96 16.28 -66.58
CA ILE A 832 -28.12 15.59 -67.57
C ILE A 832 -29.02 14.79 -68.51
N PHE A 833 -28.84 14.97 -69.82
CA PHE A 833 -29.40 14.07 -70.85
C PHE A 833 -28.29 13.21 -71.44
N THR A 834 -28.45 11.88 -71.40
CA THR A 834 -27.56 10.92 -72.09
C THR A 834 -28.34 10.19 -73.19
N GLU A 835 -27.94 10.32 -74.44
CA GLU A 835 -28.44 9.49 -75.54
C GLU A 835 -27.43 8.37 -75.82
N VAL A 836 -27.85 7.10 -75.71
CA VAL A 836 -27.03 5.92 -76.01
C VAL A 836 -27.45 5.35 -77.36
N LYS A 837 -26.59 5.43 -78.38
CA LYS A 837 -26.77 4.71 -79.66
C LYS A 837 -25.92 3.45 -79.67
N SER A 838 -26.55 2.28 -79.52
CA SER A 838 -25.88 1.00 -79.75
C SER A 838 -26.03 0.56 -81.21
N LYS A 839 -24.94 0.08 -81.82
CA LYS A 839 -24.96 -0.57 -83.13
C LYS A 839 -24.86 -2.08 -82.93
N LYS A 840 -26.00 -2.78 -82.90
CA LYS A 840 -26.05 -4.25 -82.90
C LYS A 840 -25.61 -4.79 -84.26
N ARG A 841 -24.69 -5.77 -84.28
CA ARG A 841 -24.56 -6.74 -85.38
C ARG A 841 -24.63 -8.17 -84.82
N MET A 842 -25.74 -8.83 -85.14
CA MET A 842 -26.02 -10.28 -85.12
C MET A 842 -25.11 -11.02 -86.14
N ILE A 843 -24.78 -12.33 -86.11
CA ILE A 843 -25.14 -13.55 -85.34
C ILE A 843 -24.28 -14.74 -85.88
N ARG A 844 -24.21 -15.85 -85.10
CA ARG A 844 -23.92 -17.29 -85.43
C ARG A 844 -22.45 -17.67 -85.69
N THR A 845 -21.89 -18.73 -85.09
CA THR A 845 -22.46 -19.99 -84.54
C THR A 845 -21.73 -20.37 -83.27
#